data_AF-A0A257H680-F1
#
_entry.id   AF-A0A257H680-F1
#
_cell.length_a   1.000
_cell.length_b   1.000
_cell.length_c   1.000
_cell.angle_alpha   90.00
_cell.angle_beta   90.00
_cell.angle_gamma   90.00
#
_symmetry.space_group_name_H-M   'P 1'
#
loop_
_entity.id
_entity.type
_entity.pdbx_description
1 polymer ?
#
loop_
_entity_poly.entity_id
_entity_poly.type
_entity_poly.pdbx_seq_one_letter_code
_entity_poly.pdbx_strand_id
1 'polypeptide(L)'
;MVQLTNNSVLITDAQGHIEWVNPAFTRLSGYSLEEARGRNAAELRRIETTDPVAFATIRFATEQGQNVRLQAHYHSRDGQDYWLDLDIQLLRAKQGQITGSMAIETDITAEKRAGETLEVALNETAALMNTINIHSIVSETDVAGRILHANHAFEVISGYTRDELIGQNHRIVNSGVHPPEFWKNMWKTISSGEPWRGEVCNRTKDGELYWVDNVIAPFLDGRGRITKYVSVRTDITASKRYQASLQEARAKAEEATRSKGQFLANMSHEIRTPMNAILGMLSLLQKTKLDSRQADYANKTEGAARSLLGLLNDILDFSKVEAGKMTLDLQPFRLDRLLRDLSVILSSNVGAKNVEVLFDIDPTVPKLLLGDALRLQQVLINLGGNAVKFTAQGQVVISIRRPTVAAPPDTLVFAVQDSGIGIAPENQAHIFSGFSQAEASTSRRFGGTGLGLAISQRLVEVMGGQLQLHSVLGEGSTFSFAIALPPVEASTDALQLPPPVSVAPRHVLVVDDNAVAGELMVAMARSWNWTADLVSGGEDAIAYVRAKLADGAPGAPLPCQVVFLDWHMAPGLDGWETARQIRSLCQAHATPPPALIMVTGQGRETLSQRTEEEQSWLHGFLVKPVTASMLLDAVLDADAPRSTVRQDTVRASQRRLNGLRLLVVEDNLINQQVAEELLNSEGAQVSLAANGQLGVEAVLAAHPQFDAVLMDVQMPVLDGYAATRALRTDAALANLPIIAMTANAMATDREACLQAGMNDHIGKPFDLNELVALLQRFVDLPTADATASLDGRPPLHEALPPTPGVDLQVALARLSGNRSLYLRTAHDFLRTRTTAVAALEQALQAGEFGQATLQLHTLKGIAGTLGLTALAQTAGHLEKRCPQEAWQAAADFATELGALADTLQADCAALQAAMSHLQPASAHDAPHPAALADADVPASRARVQAALAALLPLLAHEDFEVLERFAELQPDLQGLTPSELEPLETALQNLEWQEAYVLCQALISRND
;
A
#
# COMPACT_ATOMS: atom_id res chain seq x y z
N MET A 1 33.37 83.25 67.11
CA MET A 1 33.61 81.88 66.61
C MET A 1 32.33 81.16 66.16
N VAL A 2 31.16 81.40 66.76
CA VAL A 2 29.89 80.71 66.41
C VAL A 2 29.27 81.12 65.05
N GLN A 3 29.65 82.27 64.48
CA GLN A 3 29.10 82.76 63.19
C GLN A 3 29.51 81.98 61.93
N LEU A 4 30.56 81.15 61.98
CA LEU A 4 31.15 80.47 60.81
C LEU A 4 30.98 78.94 60.84
N THR A 5 30.15 78.39 61.73
CA THR A 5 29.92 76.94 61.81
C THR A 5 29.00 76.45 60.68
N ASN A 6 29.21 75.22 60.24
CA ASN A 6 28.28 74.56 59.31
C ASN A 6 26.99 74.10 59.99
N ASN A 7 27.04 73.87 61.31
CA ASN A 7 25.85 73.56 62.11
C ASN A 7 25.00 74.81 62.30
N SER A 8 23.67 74.63 62.25
CA SER A 8 22.71 75.67 62.60
C SER A 8 22.78 75.93 64.10
N VAL A 9 22.78 77.21 64.48
CA VAL A 9 22.76 77.61 65.89
C VAL A 9 21.71 78.70 66.04
N LEU A 10 20.82 78.52 67.01
CA LEU A 10 19.83 79.52 67.40
C LEU A 10 19.85 79.74 68.92
N ILE A 11 19.57 80.96 69.33
CA ILE A 11 19.47 81.38 70.72
C ILE A 11 18.08 81.97 70.93
N THR A 12 17.41 81.55 71.99
CA THR A 12 16.09 82.06 72.38
C THR A 12 16.11 82.71 73.75
N ASP A 13 15.11 83.56 74.00
CA ASP A 13 14.76 84.01 75.36
C ASP A 13 14.16 82.87 76.20
N ALA A 14 13.82 83.17 77.46
CA ALA A 14 13.23 82.22 78.41
C ALA A 14 11.80 81.76 78.03
N GLN A 15 11.15 82.43 77.08
CA GLN A 15 9.83 82.10 76.54
C GLN A 15 9.92 81.34 75.19
N GLY A 16 11.13 81.10 74.68
CA GLY A 16 11.37 80.39 73.43
C GLY A 16 11.32 81.26 72.17
N HIS A 17 11.29 82.59 72.30
CA HIS A 17 11.40 83.49 71.15
C HIS A 17 12.85 83.64 70.70
N ILE A 18 13.09 83.53 69.41
CA ILE A 18 14.43 83.61 68.84
C ILE A 18 15.01 85.02 69.03
N GLU A 19 16.16 85.13 69.68
CA GLU A 19 16.91 86.38 69.80
C GLU A 19 17.99 86.48 68.72
N TRP A 20 18.57 85.34 68.34
CA TRP A 20 19.69 85.28 67.40
C TRP A 20 19.76 83.92 66.68
N VAL A 21 20.20 83.93 65.43
CA VAL A 21 20.50 82.75 64.62
C VAL A 21 21.76 82.98 63.80
N ASN A 22 22.46 81.90 63.46
CA ASN A 22 23.62 81.96 62.55
C ASN A 22 23.21 81.79 61.07
N PRO A 23 24.11 82.05 60.10
CA PRO A 23 23.79 81.87 58.68
C PRO A 23 23.41 80.43 58.28
N ALA A 24 23.87 79.41 59.02
CA ALA A 24 23.52 78.01 58.75
C ALA A 24 22.04 77.72 59.05
N PHE A 25 21.47 78.33 60.10
CA PHE A 25 20.03 78.29 60.37
C PHE A 25 19.24 78.84 59.19
N THR A 26 19.65 79.97 58.62
CA THR A 26 18.97 80.56 57.45
C THR A 26 19.09 79.69 56.20
N ARG A 27 20.24 79.03 55.97
CA ARG A 27 20.40 78.09 54.85
C ARG A 27 19.50 76.86 54.97
N LEU A 28 19.35 76.31 56.18
CA LEU A 28 18.58 75.09 56.42
C LEU A 28 17.07 75.36 56.51
N SER A 29 16.68 76.38 57.26
CA SER A 29 15.26 76.69 57.50
C SER A 29 14.63 77.58 56.43
N GLY A 30 15.41 78.35 55.67
CA GLY A 30 14.93 79.36 54.73
C GLY A 30 14.44 80.66 55.36
N TYR A 31 14.52 80.80 56.69
CA TYR A 31 14.14 82.02 57.41
C TYR A 31 15.37 82.88 57.74
N SER A 32 15.30 84.16 57.38
CA SER A 32 16.33 85.13 57.78
C SER A 32 16.24 85.47 59.27
N LEU A 33 17.33 86.00 59.86
CA LEU A 33 17.32 86.47 61.24
C LEU A 33 16.21 87.52 61.48
N GLU A 34 15.99 88.43 60.52
CA GLU A 34 14.94 89.45 60.65
C GLU A 34 13.53 88.85 60.73
N GLU A 35 13.28 87.78 59.97
CA GLU A 35 12.00 87.07 59.97
C GLU A 35 11.82 86.12 61.17
N ALA A 36 12.93 85.59 61.70
CA ALA A 36 12.92 84.65 62.82
C ALA A 36 12.89 85.35 64.18
N ARG A 37 13.50 86.53 64.30
CA ARG A 37 13.67 87.24 65.58
C ARG A 37 12.33 87.61 66.22
N GLY A 38 12.18 87.30 67.50
CA GLY A 38 10.97 87.55 68.28
C GLY A 38 9.84 86.54 68.04
N ARG A 39 10.02 85.56 67.14
CA ARG A 39 9.06 84.46 66.93
C ARG A 39 9.47 83.22 67.72
N ASN A 40 8.49 82.41 68.12
CA ASN A 40 8.77 81.15 68.80
C ASN A 40 9.47 80.16 67.84
N ALA A 41 10.57 79.57 68.28
CA ALA A 41 11.41 78.71 67.45
C ALA A 41 10.71 77.41 66.99
N ALA A 42 9.78 76.88 67.80
CA ALA A 42 9.03 75.67 67.47
C ALA A 42 7.87 75.96 66.51
N GLU A 43 7.17 77.09 66.70
CA GLU A 43 6.07 77.52 65.82
C GLU A 43 6.59 77.93 64.43
N LEU A 44 7.72 78.64 64.36
CA LEU A 44 8.31 79.12 63.11
C LEU A 44 8.59 77.98 62.13
N ARG A 45 9.07 76.84 62.64
CA ARG A 45 9.40 75.64 61.85
C ARG A 45 8.38 74.51 61.98
N ARG A 46 7.22 74.78 62.59
CA ARG A 46 6.05 73.89 62.70
C ARG A 46 6.39 72.46 63.18
N ILE A 47 7.34 72.32 64.09
CA ILE A 47 7.74 71.00 64.62
C ILE A 47 6.57 70.29 65.30
N GLU A 48 5.63 71.03 65.89
CA GLU A 48 4.42 70.49 66.51
C GLU A 48 3.57 69.62 65.56
N THR A 49 3.63 69.92 64.25
CA THR A 49 2.94 69.14 63.21
C THR A 49 3.84 68.13 62.51
N THR A 50 5.14 68.40 62.43
CA THR A 50 6.10 67.61 61.65
C THR A 50 6.65 66.44 62.47
N ASP A 51 6.86 66.64 63.77
CA ASP A 51 7.29 65.64 64.73
C ASP A 51 6.72 65.96 66.14
N PRO A 52 5.45 65.62 66.39
CA PRO A 52 4.76 65.95 67.65
C PRO A 52 5.45 65.35 68.89
N VAL A 53 6.15 64.22 68.72
CA VAL A 53 6.86 63.52 69.80
C VAL A 53 8.13 64.28 70.16
N ALA A 54 8.92 64.68 69.17
CA ALA A 54 10.10 65.51 69.39
C ALA A 54 9.71 66.86 70.03
N PHE A 55 8.64 67.50 69.56
CA PHE A 55 8.12 68.75 70.12
C PHE A 55 7.73 68.62 71.60
N ALA A 56 6.95 67.59 71.95
CA ALA A 56 6.54 67.34 73.33
C ALA A 56 7.75 67.08 74.24
N THR A 57 8.75 66.35 73.74
CA THR A 57 10.00 66.03 74.45
C THR A 57 10.82 67.29 74.73
N ILE A 58 10.99 68.17 73.73
CA ILE A 58 11.70 69.45 73.87
C ILE A 58 10.99 70.34 74.89
N ARG A 59 9.66 70.48 74.78
CA ARG A 59 8.86 71.31 75.68
C ARG A 59 8.97 70.82 77.12
N PHE A 60 8.78 69.51 77.36
CA PHE A 60 8.86 68.92 78.69
C PHE A 60 10.25 69.11 79.32
N ALA A 61 11.32 68.84 78.59
CA ALA A 61 12.68 69.04 79.10
C ALA A 61 12.97 70.50 79.46
N THR A 62 12.50 71.44 78.62
CA THR A 62 12.65 72.88 78.84
C THR A 62 11.88 73.34 80.07
N GLU A 63 10.64 72.87 80.27
CA GLU A 63 9.80 73.15 81.45
C GLU A 63 10.42 72.61 82.75
N GLN A 64 11.06 71.44 82.69
CA GLN A 64 11.80 70.85 83.82
C GLN A 64 13.18 71.49 84.05
N GLY A 65 13.57 72.47 83.23
CA GLY A 65 14.87 73.12 83.33
C GLY A 65 16.04 72.18 83.01
N GLN A 66 15.84 71.20 82.12
CA GLN A 66 16.85 70.24 81.68
C GLN A 66 17.31 70.52 80.25
N ASN A 67 18.57 70.21 79.95
CA ASN A 67 19.08 70.18 78.57
C ASN A 67 18.52 68.95 77.85
N VAL A 68 18.36 69.02 76.54
CA VAL A 68 17.81 67.91 75.75
C VAL A 68 18.59 67.73 74.45
N ARG A 69 18.89 66.47 74.12
CA ARG A 69 19.46 66.08 72.83
C ARG A 69 18.57 65.05 72.16
N LEU A 70 18.17 65.30 70.93
CA LEU A 70 17.29 64.42 70.16
C LEU A 70 17.43 64.68 68.65
N GLN A 71 17.01 63.71 67.84
CA GLN A 71 16.80 63.94 66.42
C GLN A 71 15.34 64.35 66.19
N ALA A 72 15.11 65.31 65.31
CA ALA A 72 13.77 65.77 64.98
C ALA A 72 13.62 66.07 63.49
N HIS A 73 12.41 65.84 62.99
CA HIS A 73 12.02 66.11 61.62
C HIS A 73 11.41 67.53 61.51
N TYR A 74 11.85 68.30 60.51
CA TYR A 74 11.41 69.67 60.28
C TYR A 74 11.07 69.93 58.82
N HIS A 75 10.23 70.93 58.60
CA HIS A 75 9.99 71.50 57.27
C HIS A 75 10.69 72.85 57.13
N SER A 76 11.23 73.12 55.94
CA SER A 76 11.78 74.42 55.58
C SER A 76 10.65 75.40 55.25
N ARG A 77 10.97 76.68 55.09
CA ARG A 77 10.04 77.71 54.60
C ARG A 77 9.37 77.30 53.28
N ASP A 78 10.10 76.63 52.41
CA ASP A 78 9.63 76.21 51.08
C ASP A 78 8.95 74.83 51.11
N GLY A 79 8.75 74.24 52.30
CA GLY A 79 8.08 72.96 52.49
C GLY A 79 8.96 71.73 52.25
N GLN A 80 10.29 71.88 52.25
CA GLN A 80 11.21 70.76 52.10
C GLN A 80 11.50 70.09 53.45
N ASP A 81 11.43 68.76 53.47
CA ASP A 81 11.72 67.92 54.62
C ASP A 81 13.22 67.79 54.89
N TYR A 82 13.62 68.00 56.13
CA TYR A 82 14.99 67.76 56.61
C TYR A 82 15.01 67.27 58.06
N TRP A 83 16.05 66.51 58.39
CA TRP A 83 16.26 65.94 59.72
C TRP A 83 17.41 66.64 60.42
N LEU A 84 17.22 67.00 61.68
CA LEU A 84 18.23 67.63 62.52
C LEU A 84 18.55 66.75 63.73
N ASP A 85 19.83 66.59 64.06
CA ASP A 85 20.28 66.24 65.41
C ASP A 85 20.41 67.53 66.22
N LEU A 86 19.54 67.69 67.22
CA LEU A 86 19.39 68.87 68.05
C LEU A 86 20.07 68.64 69.40
N ASP A 87 20.94 69.55 69.82
CA ASP A 87 21.46 69.66 71.18
C ASP A 87 21.07 71.03 71.77
N ILE A 88 20.08 71.03 72.67
CA ILE A 88 19.48 72.23 73.25
C ILE A 88 19.97 72.40 74.69
N GLN A 89 20.70 73.48 74.93
CA GLN A 89 21.26 73.84 76.23
C GLN A 89 20.57 75.07 76.81
N LEU A 90 20.20 75.02 78.10
CA LEU A 90 19.59 76.15 78.78
C LEU A 90 20.64 77.16 79.26
N LEU A 91 20.44 78.43 78.93
CA LEU A 91 21.27 79.55 79.37
C LEU A 91 20.80 80.04 80.74
N ARG A 92 21.72 80.22 81.69
CA ARG A 92 21.42 80.63 83.07
C ARG A 92 22.20 81.88 83.48
N ALA A 93 21.55 82.78 84.21
CA ALA A 93 22.21 83.91 84.87
C ALA A 93 23.02 83.47 86.11
N LYS A 94 23.88 84.36 86.63
CA LYS A 94 24.72 84.12 87.83
C LYS A 94 23.95 83.73 89.11
N GLN A 95 22.61 83.89 89.13
CA GLN A 95 21.73 83.51 90.24
C GLN A 95 20.91 82.22 89.96
N GLY A 96 21.22 81.47 88.90
CA GLY A 96 20.58 80.17 88.57
C GLY A 96 19.28 80.26 87.75
N GLN A 97 18.74 81.47 87.56
CA GLN A 97 17.56 81.73 86.72
C GLN A 97 17.85 81.45 85.24
N ILE A 98 16.94 80.74 84.56
CA ILE A 98 17.01 80.49 83.11
C ILE A 98 16.72 81.81 82.39
N THR A 99 17.67 82.24 81.56
CA THR A 99 17.55 83.46 80.74
C THR A 99 17.20 83.17 79.30
N GLY A 100 17.37 81.92 78.85
CA GLY A 100 17.13 81.53 77.48
C GLY A 100 17.59 80.11 77.17
N SER A 101 17.64 79.76 75.90
CA SER A 101 18.19 78.49 75.42
C SER A 101 19.09 78.70 74.19
N MET A 102 20.03 77.79 73.97
CA MET A 102 20.85 77.72 72.77
C MET A 102 20.73 76.32 72.19
N ALA A 103 20.29 76.21 70.93
CA ALA A 103 20.27 74.95 70.22
C ALA A 103 21.38 74.90 69.17
N ILE A 104 22.13 73.80 69.15
CA ILE A 104 23.06 73.44 68.07
C ILE A 104 22.40 72.32 67.29
N GLU A 105 22.31 72.51 65.97
CA GLU A 105 21.53 71.65 65.09
C GLU A 105 22.40 71.19 63.93
N THR A 106 22.54 69.88 63.79
CA THR A 106 23.32 69.24 62.72
C THR A 106 22.37 68.62 61.71
N ASP A 107 22.51 68.96 60.43
CA ASP A 107 21.73 68.33 59.35
C ASP A 107 22.18 66.89 59.12
N ILE A 108 21.26 65.94 59.32
CA ILE A 108 21.46 64.49 59.14
C ILE A 108 20.57 63.92 58.03
N THR A 109 20.00 64.77 57.16
CA THR A 109 19.03 64.38 56.13
C THR A 109 19.59 63.36 55.13
N ALA A 110 20.84 63.55 54.69
CA ALA A 110 21.48 62.65 53.74
C ALA A 110 21.71 61.25 54.33
N GLU A 111 22.04 61.17 55.62
CA GLU A 111 22.25 59.90 56.32
C GLU A 111 20.92 59.14 56.49
N LYS A 112 19.85 59.82 56.88
CA LYS A 112 18.51 59.22 57.00
C LYS A 112 17.99 58.67 55.68
N ARG A 113 18.08 59.47 54.59
CA ARG A 113 17.64 59.03 53.25
C ARG A 113 18.46 57.84 52.72
N ALA A 114 19.76 57.81 52.98
CA ALA A 114 20.60 56.67 52.58
C ALA A 114 20.23 55.39 53.35
N GLY A 115 19.93 55.51 54.64
CA GLY A 115 19.43 54.40 55.47
C GLY A 115 18.11 53.84 54.96
N GLU A 116 17.12 54.70 54.72
CA GLU A 116 15.79 54.31 54.20
C GLU A 116 15.89 53.66 52.81
N THR A 117 16.69 54.23 51.92
CA THR A 117 16.88 53.67 50.56
C THR A 117 17.49 52.27 50.62
N LEU A 118 18.47 52.05 51.50
CA LEU A 118 19.08 50.75 51.68
C LEU A 118 18.08 49.74 52.27
N GLU A 119 17.27 50.15 53.25
CA GLU A 119 16.25 49.29 53.85
C GLU A 119 15.19 48.85 52.83
N VAL A 120 14.72 49.77 51.98
CA VAL A 120 13.79 49.45 50.88
C VAL A 120 14.43 48.46 49.91
N ALA A 121 15.67 48.69 49.48
CA ALA A 121 16.37 47.78 48.58
C ALA A 121 16.60 46.38 49.21
N LEU A 122 16.90 46.31 50.51
CA LEU A 122 17.02 45.05 51.24
C LEU A 122 15.67 44.31 51.34
N ASN A 123 14.58 45.03 51.60
CA ASN A 123 13.24 44.45 51.66
C ASN A 123 12.79 43.93 50.28
N GLU A 124 13.04 44.69 49.20
CA GLU A 124 12.74 44.26 47.84
C GLU A 124 13.53 43.01 47.43
N THR A 125 14.84 42.98 47.70
CA THR A 125 15.67 41.82 47.41
C THR A 125 15.27 40.59 48.24
N ALA A 126 14.92 40.78 49.52
CA ALA A 126 14.41 39.70 50.37
C ALA A 126 13.07 39.14 49.85
N ALA A 127 12.15 40.00 49.42
CA ALA A 127 10.86 39.58 48.85
C ALA A 127 11.05 38.77 47.56
N LEU A 128 11.89 39.25 46.63
CA LEU A 128 12.22 38.55 45.38
C LEU A 128 12.85 37.17 45.65
N MET A 129 13.83 37.11 46.56
CA MET A 129 14.48 35.85 46.94
C MET A 129 13.50 34.86 47.57
N ASN A 130 12.55 35.34 48.38
CA ASN A 130 11.54 34.48 48.97
C ASN A 130 10.61 33.87 47.91
N THR A 131 10.15 34.66 46.93
CA THR A 131 9.32 34.15 45.83
C THR A 131 10.05 33.08 45.00
N ILE A 132 11.33 33.29 44.69
CA ILE A 132 12.15 32.29 43.99
C ILE A 132 12.31 31.03 44.85
N ASN A 133 12.53 31.19 46.16
CA ASN A 133 12.71 30.07 47.08
C ASN A 133 11.45 29.22 47.27
N ILE A 134 10.25 29.78 47.03
CA ILE A 134 8.98 29.04 47.11
C ILE A 134 8.72 28.23 45.82
N HIS A 135 9.03 28.78 44.65
CA HIS A 135 8.60 28.21 43.36
C HIS A 135 9.69 27.52 42.56
N SER A 136 10.96 27.68 42.92
CA SER A 136 12.10 27.06 42.23
C SER A 136 12.95 26.25 43.21
N ILE A 137 13.60 25.21 42.72
CA ILE A 137 14.55 24.42 43.50
C ILE A 137 15.91 25.12 43.42
N VAL A 138 16.41 25.62 44.54
CA VAL A 138 17.62 26.45 44.60
C VAL A 138 18.69 25.80 45.46
N SER A 139 19.93 25.80 44.99
CA SER A 139 21.08 25.46 45.80
C SER A 139 22.29 26.32 45.47
N GLU A 140 23.10 26.63 46.48
CA GLU A 140 24.41 27.25 46.31
C GLU A 140 25.50 26.25 46.66
N THR A 141 26.61 26.28 45.93
CA THR A 141 27.76 25.42 46.18
C THR A 141 29.06 26.20 46.19
N ASP A 142 30.08 25.67 46.87
CA ASP A 142 31.46 26.16 46.71
C ASP A 142 32.03 25.82 45.34
N VAL A 143 33.25 26.29 45.05
CA VAL A 143 33.93 26.01 43.78
C VAL A 143 34.23 24.52 43.53
N ALA A 144 34.16 23.67 44.57
CA ALA A 144 34.31 22.22 44.47
C ALA A 144 32.95 21.50 44.31
N GLY A 145 31.84 22.24 44.25
CA GLY A 145 30.48 21.70 44.12
C GLY A 145 29.91 21.13 45.42
N ARG A 146 30.44 21.51 46.59
CA ARG A 146 29.85 21.18 47.90
C ARG A 146 28.73 22.15 48.22
N ILE A 147 27.57 21.63 48.61
CA ILE A 147 26.37 22.41 48.86
C ILE A 147 26.54 23.26 50.12
N LEU A 148 26.50 24.57 49.96
CA LEU A 148 26.55 25.58 51.03
C LEU A 148 25.15 25.99 51.47
N HIS A 149 24.19 25.96 50.54
CA HIS A 149 22.81 26.30 50.77
C HIS A 149 21.89 25.43 49.90
N ALA A 150 20.76 25.03 50.46
CA ALA A 150 19.67 24.38 49.76
C ALA A 150 18.36 24.95 50.32
N ASN A 151 17.42 25.26 49.44
CA ASN A 151 16.10 25.73 49.86
C ASN A 151 15.15 24.56 50.16
N HIS A 152 14.00 24.88 50.76
CA HIS A 152 13.02 23.86 51.14
C HIS A 152 12.50 23.05 49.95
N ALA A 153 12.34 23.67 48.76
CA ALA A 153 11.95 22.95 47.55
C ALA A 153 12.95 21.84 47.16
N PHE A 154 14.25 22.04 47.40
CA PHE A 154 15.26 21.00 47.16
C PHE A 154 15.14 19.85 48.16
N GLU A 155 14.85 20.14 49.43
CA GLU A 155 14.59 19.10 50.44
C GLU A 155 13.38 18.24 50.05
N VAL A 156 12.27 18.89 49.67
CA VAL A 156 11.01 18.22 49.32
C VAL A 156 11.19 17.30 48.10
N ILE A 157 11.78 17.78 47.00
CA ILE A 157 11.90 16.97 45.78
C ILE A 157 12.94 15.85 45.91
N SER A 158 14.04 16.10 46.64
CA SER A 158 15.13 15.12 46.76
C SER A 158 14.89 14.08 47.85
N GLY A 159 14.07 14.39 48.85
CA GLY A 159 13.85 13.55 50.04
C GLY A 159 15.00 13.59 51.05
N TYR A 160 16.05 14.37 50.80
CA TYR A 160 17.13 14.61 51.75
C TYR A 160 16.81 15.82 52.63
N THR A 161 17.09 15.72 53.92
CA THR A 161 16.96 16.88 54.81
C THR A 161 18.08 17.88 54.55
N ARG A 162 17.87 19.13 54.96
CA ARG A 162 18.92 20.16 54.86
C ARG A 162 20.25 19.71 55.45
N ASP A 163 20.23 19.13 56.65
CA ASP A 163 21.44 18.70 57.35
C ASP A 163 22.19 17.58 56.61
N GLU A 164 21.48 16.77 55.82
CA GLU A 164 22.08 15.75 54.95
C GLU A 164 22.65 16.34 53.66
N LEU A 165 22.07 17.45 53.17
CA LEU A 165 22.50 18.12 51.93
C LEU A 165 23.73 19.02 52.15
N ILE A 166 23.76 19.80 53.24
CA ILE A 166 24.81 20.79 53.48
C ILE A 166 26.17 20.09 53.68
N GLY A 167 27.20 20.61 53.01
CA GLY A 167 28.57 20.08 53.05
C GLY A 167 28.83 18.87 52.13
N GLN A 168 27.77 18.22 51.64
CA GLN A 168 27.88 17.16 50.65
C GLN A 168 28.12 17.71 49.25
N ASN A 169 28.71 16.90 48.37
CA ASN A 169 28.82 17.27 46.98
C ASN A 169 27.48 17.06 46.26
N HIS A 170 27.12 17.96 45.34
CA HIS A 170 25.84 17.94 44.62
C HIS A 170 25.54 16.60 43.91
N ARG A 171 26.57 15.81 43.60
CA ARG A 171 26.43 14.42 43.10
C ARG A 171 25.65 13.46 44.01
N ILE A 172 25.31 13.84 45.24
CA ILE A 172 24.44 13.06 46.14
C ILE A 172 23.11 12.66 45.49
N VAL A 173 22.54 13.50 44.61
CA VAL A 173 21.29 13.22 43.88
C VAL A 173 21.51 12.63 42.48
N ASN A 174 22.73 12.22 42.13
CA ASN A 174 23.03 11.72 40.79
C ASN A 174 22.29 10.41 40.50
N SER A 175 21.55 10.36 39.38
CA SER A 175 20.84 9.16 38.91
C SER A 175 21.73 8.14 38.20
N GLY A 176 22.85 8.57 37.62
CA GLY A 176 23.68 7.73 36.72
C GLY A 176 23.14 7.62 35.29
N VAL A 177 22.03 8.30 34.94
CA VAL A 177 21.45 8.28 33.58
C VAL A 177 22.32 9.03 32.57
N HIS A 178 22.98 10.11 33.01
CA HIS A 178 23.79 10.96 32.13
C HIS A 178 25.24 10.44 32.00
N PRO A 179 25.81 10.39 30.79
CA PRO A 179 27.18 9.91 30.58
C PRO A 179 28.22 10.83 31.21
N PRO A 180 29.43 10.34 31.55
CA PRO A 180 30.49 11.16 32.17
C PRO A 180 30.84 12.44 31.39
N GLU A 181 30.78 12.40 30.05
CA GLU A 181 31.06 13.56 29.19
C GLU A 181 30.06 14.71 29.38
N PHE A 182 28.80 14.41 29.70
CA PHE A 182 27.78 15.42 30.00
C PHE A 182 28.21 16.29 31.18
N TRP A 183 28.65 15.65 32.26
CA TRP A 183 29.11 16.33 33.46
C TRP A 183 30.43 17.07 33.26
N LYS A 184 31.35 16.53 32.44
CA LYS A 184 32.59 17.24 32.06
C LYS A 184 32.29 18.55 31.32
N ASN A 185 31.33 18.54 30.39
CA ASN A 185 30.93 19.73 29.66
C ASN A 185 30.30 20.78 30.60
N MET A 186 29.38 20.36 31.46
CA MET A 186 28.80 21.23 32.49
C MET A 186 29.91 21.89 33.34
N TRP A 187 30.83 21.11 33.90
CA TRP A 187 31.93 21.63 34.71
C TRP A 187 32.86 22.56 33.94
N LYS A 188 33.20 22.23 32.69
CA LYS A 188 34.00 23.09 31.81
C LYS A 188 33.34 24.45 31.57
N THR A 189 32.02 24.44 31.35
CA THR A 189 31.24 25.66 31.10
C THR A 189 31.23 26.56 32.34
N ILE A 190 30.78 26.04 33.48
CA ILE A 190 30.65 26.87 34.69
C ILE A 190 32.00 27.33 35.25
N SER A 191 33.06 26.52 35.11
CA SER A 191 34.41 26.93 35.54
C SER A 191 35.05 28.00 34.65
N SER A 192 34.55 28.19 33.41
CA SER A 192 34.98 29.27 32.53
C SER A 192 34.34 30.63 32.84
N GLY A 193 33.37 30.68 33.77
CA GLY A 193 32.62 31.89 34.10
C GLY A 193 31.28 32.02 33.35
N GLU A 194 30.98 31.09 32.44
CA GLU A 194 29.73 31.04 31.67
C GLU A 194 28.62 30.29 32.43
N PRO A 195 27.36 30.72 32.37
CA PRO A 195 26.24 29.95 32.91
C PRO A 195 25.97 28.71 32.04
N TRP A 196 25.58 27.62 32.68
CA TRP A 196 25.20 26.37 32.00
C TRP A 196 23.72 26.09 32.20
N ARG A 197 23.03 25.65 31.13
CA ARG A 197 21.63 25.16 31.20
C ARG A 197 21.53 23.77 30.62
N GLY A 198 20.77 22.90 31.28
CA GLY A 198 20.46 21.57 30.75
C GLY A 198 19.45 20.81 31.60
N GLU A 199 18.78 19.86 30.97
CA GLU A 199 17.88 18.93 31.66
C GLU A 199 18.68 17.82 32.35
N VAL A 200 18.45 17.65 33.65
CA VAL A 200 19.17 16.69 34.49
C VAL A 200 18.20 15.69 35.09
N CYS A 201 18.55 14.42 35.01
CA CYS A 201 17.84 13.35 35.69
C CYS A 201 18.55 13.08 37.01
N ASN A 202 17.83 13.22 38.12
CA ASN A 202 18.31 12.98 39.46
C ASN A 202 17.54 11.83 40.11
N ARG A 203 18.06 11.34 41.23
CA ARG A 203 17.46 10.29 42.04
C ARG A 203 17.19 10.81 43.44
N THR A 204 16.00 10.53 43.96
CA THR A 204 15.62 10.84 45.35
C THR A 204 16.33 9.89 46.31
N LYS A 205 16.29 10.21 47.61
CA LYS A 205 16.80 9.34 48.68
C LYS A 205 16.22 7.93 48.65
N ASP A 206 14.94 7.80 48.28
CA ASP A 206 14.22 6.52 48.22
C ASP A 206 14.45 5.77 46.89
N GLY A 207 15.20 6.36 45.96
CA GLY A 207 15.59 5.72 44.69
C GLY A 207 14.76 6.11 43.47
N GLU A 208 13.72 6.93 43.65
CA GLU A 208 12.86 7.40 42.55
C GLU A 208 13.57 8.40 41.64
N LEU A 209 13.32 8.31 40.33
CA LEU A 209 13.90 9.24 39.35
C LEU A 209 13.01 10.47 39.15
N TYR A 210 13.64 11.64 39.14
CA TYR A 210 12.99 12.92 38.82
C TYR A 210 13.84 13.74 37.85
N TRP A 211 13.19 14.58 37.05
CA TRP A 211 13.83 15.40 36.04
C TRP A 211 13.71 16.87 36.38
N VAL A 212 14.80 17.61 36.18
CA VAL A 212 14.83 19.06 36.38
C VAL A 212 15.44 19.77 35.18
N ASP A 213 14.84 20.88 34.75
CA ASP A 213 15.53 21.86 33.91
C ASP A 213 16.41 22.71 34.82
N ASN A 214 17.72 22.64 34.64
CA ASN A 214 18.71 23.19 35.57
C ASN A 214 19.51 24.30 34.91
N VAL A 215 19.59 25.45 35.56
CA VAL A 215 20.52 26.54 35.24
C VAL A 215 21.52 26.68 36.37
N ILE A 216 22.81 26.63 36.05
CA ILE A 216 23.93 26.79 36.98
C ILE A 216 24.72 28.03 36.57
N ALA A 217 24.81 29.03 37.45
CA ALA A 217 25.53 30.27 37.22
C ALA A 217 26.69 30.46 38.22
N PRO A 218 27.90 30.83 37.74
CA PRO A 218 29.01 31.23 38.61
C PRO A 218 28.79 32.63 39.20
N PHE A 219 29.15 32.80 40.47
CA PHE A 219 29.17 34.09 41.17
C PHE A 219 30.61 34.57 41.35
N LEU A 220 30.90 35.79 40.88
CA LEU A 220 32.24 36.37 40.83
C LEU A 220 32.45 37.38 41.98
N ASP A 221 33.66 37.43 42.53
CA ASP A 221 34.08 38.51 43.45
C ASP A 221 34.39 39.81 42.69
N GLY A 222 34.64 40.91 43.43
CA GLY A 222 35.05 42.20 42.85
C GLY A 222 36.41 42.18 42.13
N ARG A 223 37.10 41.04 42.06
CA ARG A 223 38.34 40.81 41.31
C ARG A 223 38.13 39.82 40.15
N GLY A 224 36.88 39.46 39.82
CA GLY A 224 36.54 38.57 38.72
C GLY A 224 36.82 37.09 38.98
N ARG A 225 36.99 36.66 40.23
CA ARG A 225 37.21 35.24 40.59
C ARG A 225 35.92 34.59 41.03
N ILE A 226 35.67 33.37 40.55
CA ILE A 226 34.49 32.59 40.93
C ILE A 226 34.59 32.22 42.42
N THR A 227 33.55 32.52 43.19
CA THR A 227 33.47 32.27 44.63
C THR A 227 32.50 31.14 44.98
N LYS A 228 31.41 31.02 44.22
CA LYS A 228 30.36 30.02 44.41
C LYS A 228 29.61 29.77 43.10
N TYR A 229 28.85 28.68 43.05
CA TYR A 229 27.88 28.43 41.98
C TYR A 229 26.46 28.43 42.56
N VAL A 230 25.53 29.05 41.85
CA VAL A 230 24.11 29.05 42.18
C VAL A 230 23.38 28.23 41.12
N SER A 231 22.58 27.26 41.56
CA SER A 231 21.74 26.43 40.70
C SER A 231 20.27 26.72 40.97
N VAL A 232 19.52 26.99 39.91
CA VAL A 232 18.07 27.16 39.92
C VAL A 232 17.47 26.09 39.02
N ARG A 233 16.50 25.35 39.54
CA ARG A 233 15.93 24.16 38.91
C ARG A 233 14.41 24.20 38.92
N THR A 234 13.81 23.74 37.83
CA THR A 234 12.36 23.55 37.70
C THR A 234 12.08 22.07 37.50
N ASP A 235 11.15 21.50 38.28
CA ASP A 235 10.71 20.12 38.10
C ASP A 235 9.95 19.96 36.79
N ILE A 236 10.44 19.06 35.93
CA ILE A 236 9.85 18.72 34.62
C ILE A 236 9.46 17.24 34.54
N THR A 237 9.42 16.53 35.68
CA THR A 237 9.13 15.09 35.75
C THR A 237 7.78 14.73 35.14
N ALA A 238 6.73 15.49 35.46
CA ALA A 238 5.39 15.27 34.90
C ALA A 238 5.36 15.46 33.38
N SER A 239 6.08 16.48 32.87
CA SER A 239 6.19 16.75 31.43
C SER A 239 6.89 15.60 30.69
N LYS A 240 8.01 15.10 31.24
CA LYS A 240 8.74 13.95 30.68
C LYS A 240 7.92 12.66 30.68
N ARG A 241 7.19 12.36 31.76
CA ARG A 241 6.29 11.19 31.83
C ARG A 241 5.18 11.26 30.78
N TYR A 242 4.59 12.44 30.59
CA TYR A 242 3.56 12.65 29.57
C TYR A 242 4.10 12.48 28.14
N GLN A 243 5.27 13.04 27.85
CA GLN A 243 5.95 12.86 26.55
C GLN A 243 6.23 11.37 26.26
N ALA A 244 6.77 10.63 27.23
CA ALA A 244 7.07 9.21 27.08
C ALA A 244 5.79 8.38 26.84
N SER A 245 4.73 8.63 27.62
CA SER A 245 3.43 7.96 27.45
C SER A 245 2.81 8.23 26.08
N LEU A 246 2.87 9.48 25.60
CA LEU A 246 2.37 9.84 24.28
C LEU A 246 3.15 9.13 23.16
N GLN A 247 4.48 9.08 23.28
CA GLN A 247 5.34 8.44 22.30
C GLN A 247 5.12 6.92 22.26
N GLU A 248 4.93 6.27 23.41
CA GLU A 248 4.59 4.85 23.51
C GLU A 248 3.20 4.56 22.90
N ALA A 249 2.20 5.39 23.21
CA ALA A 249 0.85 5.23 22.65
C ALA A 249 0.85 5.38 21.12
N ARG A 250 1.64 6.32 20.59
CA ARG A 250 1.81 6.51 19.14
C ARG A 250 2.51 5.31 18.50
N ALA A 251 3.59 4.82 19.10
CA ALA A 251 4.31 3.64 18.60
C ALA A 251 3.41 2.40 18.54
N LYS A 252 2.62 2.14 19.58
CA LYS A 252 1.64 1.03 19.60
C LYS A 252 0.57 1.18 18.52
N ALA A 253 0.07 2.39 18.28
CA ALA A 253 -0.91 2.64 17.23
C ALA A 253 -0.32 2.43 15.81
N GLU A 254 0.91 2.89 15.57
CA GLU A 254 1.62 2.70 14.31
C GLU A 254 1.96 1.23 14.05
N GLU A 255 2.36 0.48 15.08
CA GLU A 255 2.62 -0.96 15.01
C GLU A 255 1.35 -1.76 14.70
N ALA A 256 0.24 -1.47 15.38
CA ALA A 256 -1.05 -2.11 15.12
C ALA A 256 -1.53 -1.88 13.67
N THR A 257 -1.38 -0.65 13.16
CA THR A 257 -1.73 -0.29 11.78
C THR A 257 -0.85 -1.05 10.77
N ARG A 258 0.46 -1.15 11.04
CA ARG A 258 1.40 -1.87 10.17
C ARG A 258 1.10 -3.37 10.15
N SER A 259 0.83 -3.97 11.31
CA SER A 259 0.48 -5.39 11.43
C SER A 259 -0.83 -5.71 10.70
N LYS A 260 -1.85 -4.85 10.83
CA LYS A 260 -3.11 -4.97 10.08
C LYS A 260 -2.89 -4.92 8.57
N GLY A 261 -2.04 -4.02 8.08
CA GLY A 261 -1.68 -3.93 6.66
C GLY A 261 -0.94 -5.17 6.13
N GLN A 262 0.01 -5.71 6.92
CA GLN A 262 0.76 -6.92 6.56
C GLN A 262 -0.15 -8.15 6.54
N PHE A 263 -1.03 -8.28 7.52
CA PHE A 263 -2.02 -9.36 7.57
C PHE A 263 -2.91 -9.37 6.33
N LEU A 264 -3.42 -8.20 5.93
CA LEU A 264 -4.28 -8.09 4.74
C LEU A 264 -3.51 -8.39 3.44
N ALA A 265 -2.26 -7.94 3.33
CA ALA A 265 -1.39 -8.26 2.20
C ALA A 265 -1.18 -9.78 2.07
N ASN A 266 -0.82 -10.46 3.16
CA ASN A 266 -0.59 -11.90 3.16
C ASN A 266 -1.89 -12.68 2.86
N MET A 267 -3.00 -12.32 3.50
CA MET A 267 -4.31 -12.94 3.23
C MET A 267 -4.75 -12.75 1.78
N SER A 268 -4.45 -11.60 1.17
CA SER A 268 -4.75 -11.43 -0.24
C SER A 268 -3.97 -12.39 -1.12
N HIS A 269 -2.69 -12.62 -0.85
CA HIS A 269 -1.89 -13.56 -1.62
C HIS A 269 -2.41 -14.99 -1.45
N GLU A 270 -2.74 -15.40 -0.22
CA GLU A 270 -3.26 -16.74 0.05
C GLU A 270 -4.66 -17.00 -0.52
N ILE A 271 -5.49 -15.97 -0.70
CA ILE A 271 -6.79 -16.12 -1.37
C ILE A 271 -6.65 -15.97 -2.89
N ARG A 272 -5.74 -15.13 -3.40
CA ARG A 272 -5.56 -14.91 -4.84
C ARG A 272 -5.09 -16.18 -5.56
N THR A 273 -4.16 -16.92 -4.98
CA THR A 273 -3.60 -18.14 -5.58
C THR A 273 -4.66 -19.21 -5.88
N PRO A 274 -5.50 -19.67 -4.92
CA PRO A 274 -6.55 -20.64 -5.22
C PRO A 274 -7.64 -20.06 -6.14
N MET A 275 -7.92 -18.76 -6.07
CA MET A 275 -8.91 -18.13 -6.96
C MET A 275 -8.47 -18.08 -8.42
N ASN A 276 -7.19 -17.79 -8.67
CA ASN A 276 -6.62 -17.80 -10.02
C ASN A 276 -6.58 -19.21 -10.61
N ALA A 277 -6.31 -20.23 -9.78
CA ALA A 277 -6.43 -21.61 -10.19
C ALA A 277 -7.88 -21.93 -10.63
N ILE A 278 -8.88 -21.57 -9.81
CA ILE A 278 -10.31 -21.76 -10.14
C ILE A 278 -10.68 -21.06 -11.46
N LEU A 279 -10.27 -19.81 -11.67
CA LEU A 279 -10.52 -19.09 -12.92
C LEU A 279 -9.84 -19.76 -14.12
N GLY A 280 -8.60 -20.21 -13.95
CA GLY A 280 -7.88 -20.98 -14.98
C GLY A 280 -8.65 -22.25 -15.36
N MET A 281 -9.04 -23.06 -14.37
CA MET A 281 -9.83 -24.28 -14.57
C MET A 281 -11.18 -24.02 -15.24
N LEU A 282 -11.87 -22.93 -14.89
CA LEU A 282 -13.13 -22.53 -15.53
C LEU A 282 -12.92 -22.12 -16.99
N SER A 283 -11.84 -21.41 -17.30
CA SER A 283 -11.47 -21.05 -18.67
C SER A 283 -11.18 -22.31 -19.51
N LEU A 284 -10.47 -23.29 -18.94
CA LEU A 284 -10.21 -24.57 -19.61
C LEU A 284 -11.50 -25.37 -19.81
N LEU A 285 -12.38 -25.42 -18.79
CA LEU A 285 -13.67 -26.09 -18.86
C LEU A 285 -14.55 -25.50 -19.98
N GLN A 286 -14.60 -24.17 -20.11
CA GLN A 286 -15.35 -23.47 -21.16
C GLN A 286 -14.81 -23.70 -22.57
N LYS A 287 -13.54 -24.08 -22.72
CA LYS A 287 -12.95 -24.48 -24.00
C LYS A 287 -13.31 -25.91 -24.42
N THR A 288 -13.96 -26.69 -23.55
CA THR A 288 -14.47 -28.04 -23.87
C THR A 288 -15.91 -28.00 -24.38
N LYS A 289 -16.44 -29.13 -24.86
CA LYS A 289 -17.88 -29.23 -25.20
C LYS A 289 -18.71 -29.22 -23.92
N LEU A 290 -19.43 -28.13 -23.69
CA LEU A 290 -20.40 -27.99 -22.59
C LEU A 290 -21.83 -28.00 -23.13
N ASP A 291 -22.75 -28.59 -22.37
CA ASP A 291 -24.18 -28.35 -22.58
C ASP A 291 -24.60 -26.97 -22.05
N SER A 292 -25.82 -26.52 -22.39
CA SER A 292 -26.30 -25.18 -22.05
C SER A 292 -26.40 -24.93 -20.54
N ARG A 293 -26.62 -25.96 -19.70
CA ARG A 293 -26.64 -25.82 -18.24
C ARG A 293 -25.23 -25.79 -17.66
N GLN A 294 -24.33 -26.61 -18.18
CA GLN A 294 -22.92 -26.63 -17.77
C GLN A 294 -22.22 -25.32 -18.10
N ALA A 295 -22.48 -24.74 -19.28
CA ALA A 295 -21.97 -23.43 -19.66
C ALA A 295 -22.52 -22.32 -18.74
N ASP A 296 -23.82 -22.34 -18.42
CA ASP A 296 -24.43 -21.40 -17.49
C ASP A 296 -23.82 -21.50 -16.08
N TYR A 297 -23.58 -22.71 -15.57
CA TYR A 297 -22.88 -22.91 -14.29
C TYR A 297 -21.45 -22.41 -14.33
N ALA A 298 -20.68 -22.74 -15.38
CA ALA A 298 -19.31 -22.29 -15.52
C ALA A 298 -19.22 -20.75 -15.56
N ASN A 299 -20.09 -20.09 -16.33
CA ASN A 299 -20.15 -18.63 -16.43
C ASN A 299 -20.53 -17.98 -15.09
N LYS A 300 -21.49 -18.54 -14.36
CA LYS A 300 -21.90 -18.04 -13.03
C LYS A 300 -20.80 -18.21 -11.99
N THR A 301 -20.12 -19.35 -11.97
CA THR A 301 -18.99 -19.60 -11.06
C THR A 301 -17.82 -18.68 -11.39
N GLU A 302 -17.53 -18.44 -12.67
CA GLU A 302 -16.50 -17.51 -13.10
C GLU A 302 -16.83 -16.08 -12.67
N GLY A 303 -18.08 -15.65 -12.87
CA GLY A 303 -18.56 -14.34 -12.40
C GLY A 303 -18.44 -14.18 -10.89
N ALA A 304 -18.81 -15.20 -10.11
CA ALA A 304 -18.65 -15.20 -8.65
C ALA A 304 -17.17 -15.13 -8.22
N ALA A 305 -16.29 -15.87 -8.92
CA ALA A 305 -14.87 -15.89 -8.65
C ALA A 305 -14.18 -14.55 -8.95
N ARG A 306 -14.50 -13.94 -10.10
CA ARG A 306 -14.02 -12.59 -10.46
C ARG A 306 -14.53 -11.53 -9.49
N SER A 307 -15.80 -11.63 -9.05
CA SER A 307 -16.38 -10.73 -8.05
C SER A 307 -15.63 -10.81 -6.72
N LEU A 308 -15.33 -12.01 -6.23
CA LEU A 308 -14.57 -12.20 -4.98
C LEU A 308 -13.16 -11.61 -5.06
N LEU A 309 -12.45 -11.82 -6.17
CA LEU A 309 -11.14 -11.20 -6.40
C LEU A 309 -11.22 -9.67 -6.45
N GLY A 310 -12.27 -9.12 -7.07
CA GLY A 310 -12.56 -7.69 -7.04
C GLY A 310 -12.71 -7.15 -5.61
N LEU A 311 -13.54 -7.81 -4.78
CA LEU A 311 -13.73 -7.41 -3.38
C LEU A 311 -12.44 -7.47 -2.55
N LEU A 312 -11.61 -8.46 -2.83
CA LEU A 312 -10.35 -8.65 -2.13
C LEU A 312 -9.32 -7.58 -2.53
N ASN A 313 -9.25 -7.25 -3.82
CA ASN A 313 -8.46 -6.12 -4.30
C ASN A 313 -8.97 -4.79 -3.72
N ASP A 314 -10.28 -4.60 -3.61
CA ASP A 314 -10.89 -3.42 -2.99
C ASP A 314 -10.46 -3.27 -1.51
N ILE A 315 -10.45 -4.37 -0.74
CA ILE A 315 -10.01 -4.35 0.67
C ILE A 315 -8.51 -4.00 0.78
N LEU A 316 -7.69 -4.54 -0.12
CA LEU A 316 -6.26 -4.21 -0.17
C LEU A 316 -6.01 -2.77 -0.55
N ASP A 317 -6.67 -2.29 -1.61
CA ASP A 317 -6.55 -0.92 -2.07
C ASP A 317 -6.98 0.03 -0.96
N PHE A 318 -8.11 -0.23 -0.30
CA PHE A 318 -8.55 0.54 0.87
C PHE A 318 -7.45 0.61 1.96
N SER A 319 -6.84 -0.53 2.28
CA SER A 319 -5.80 -0.61 3.32
C SER A 319 -4.50 0.10 2.91
N LYS A 320 -4.10 0.00 1.64
CA LYS A 320 -2.91 0.70 1.11
C LYS A 320 -3.11 2.20 1.15
N VAL A 321 -4.32 2.68 0.85
CA VAL A 321 -4.59 4.11 0.83
C VAL A 321 -4.79 4.69 2.24
N GLU A 322 -5.39 3.94 3.17
CA GLU A 322 -5.48 4.31 4.60
C GLU A 322 -4.08 4.45 5.21
N ALA A 323 -3.15 3.56 4.84
CA ALA A 323 -1.76 3.61 5.27
C ALA A 323 -0.90 4.67 4.56
N GLY A 324 -1.47 5.43 3.59
CA GLY A 324 -0.73 6.42 2.80
C GLY A 324 0.36 5.82 1.90
N LYS A 325 0.29 4.52 1.59
CA LYS A 325 1.28 3.77 0.80
C LYS A 325 0.91 3.61 -0.67
N MET A 326 -0.22 4.16 -1.10
CA MET A 326 -0.65 4.07 -2.49
C MET A 326 0.07 5.13 -3.34
N THR A 327 0.80 4.65 -4.35
CA THR A 327 1.43 5.47 -5.39
C THR A 327 0.63 5.36 -6.69
N LEU A 328 0.52 6.46 -7.43
CA LEU A 328 -0.08 6.46 -8.77
C LEU A 328 0.95 6.02 -9.80
N ASP A 329 0.52 5.21 -10.76
CA ASP A 329 1.34 4.87 -11.94
C ASP A 329 0.88 5.72 -13.14
N LEU A 330 1.53 6.85 -13.36
CA LEU A 330 1.15 7.80 -14.39
C LEU A 330 1.73 7.38 -15.74
N GLN A 331 0.87 6.90 -16.65
CA GLN A 331 1.25 6.48 -18.00
C GLN A 331 0.42 7.18 -19.08
N PRO A 332 0.96 7.38 -20.29
CA PRO A 332 0.16 7.81 -21.44
C PRO A 332 -0.93 6.77 -21.75
N PHE A 333 -2.19 7.18 -21.77
CA PHE A 333 -3.31 6.30 -22.09
C PHE A 333 -4.30 6.96 -23.04
N ARG A 334 -5.04 6.11 -23.76
CA ARG A 334 -6.09 6.51 -24.70
C ARG A 334 -7.45 6.50 -24.04
N LEU A 335 -8.10 7.66 -23.97
CA LEU A 335 -9.41 7.80 -23.33
C LEU A 335 -10.48 6.94 -24.04
N ASP A 336 -10.40 6.81 -25.36
CA ASP A 336 -11.33 5.99 -26.15
C ASP A 336 -11.22 4.50 -25.84
N ARG A 337 -10.04 4.01 -25.46
CA ARG A 337 -9.85 2.62 -25.01
C ARG A 337 -10.46 2.42 -23.61
N LEU A 338 -10.16 3.33 -22.67
CA LEU A 338 -10.73 3.30 -21.32
C LEU A 338 -12.27 3.28 -21.35
N LEU A 339 -12.88 4.13 -22.18
CA LEU A 339 -14.34 4.18 -22.33
C LEU A 339 -14.92 2.90 -22.96
N ARG A 340 -14.20 2.28 -23.91
CA ARG A 340 -14.59 1.00 -24.49
C ARG A 340 -14.56 -0.12 -23.44
N ASP A 341 -13.51 -0.18 -22.64
CA ASP A 341 -13.37 -1.21 -21.60
C ASP A 341 -14.45 -1.01 -20.51
N LEU A 342 -14.71 0.24 -20.13
CA LEU A 342 -15.80 0.62 -19.22
C LEU A 342 -17.17 0.22 -19.80
N SER A 343 -17.39 0.43 -21.09
CA SER A 343 -18.62 0.06 -21.80
C SER A 343 -18.93 -1.43 -21.70
N VAL A 344 -17.93 -2.28 -21.96
CA VAL A 344 -18.07 -3.73 -21.88
C VAL A 344 -18.47 -4.15 -20.46
N ILE A 345 -17.80 -3.61 -19.44
CA ILE A 345 -18.06 -3.95 -18.04
C ILE A 345 -19.46 -3.50 -17.63
N LEU A 346 -19.84 -2.25 -17.89
CA LEU A 346 -21.15 -1.73 -17.50
C LEU A 346 -22.30 -2.44 -18.22
N SER A 347 -22.12 -2.85 -19.49
CA SER A 347 -23.14 -3.62 -20.22
C SER A 347 -23.51 -4.93 -19.51
N SER A 348 -22.52 -5.62 -18.94
CA SER A 348 -22.75 -6.84 -18.16
C SER A 348 -23.48 -6.60 -16.84
N ASN A 349 -23.36 -5.39 -16.27
CA ASN A 349 -24.00 -5.01 -15.00
C ASN A 349 -25.46 -4.57 -15.16
N VAL A 350 -25.87 -4.14 -16.36
CA VAL A 350 -27.27 -3.77 -16.65
C VAL A 350 -28.17 -5.00 -16.66
N GLY A 351 -27.71 -6.12 -17.23
CA GLY A 351 -28.45 -7.37 -17.29
C GLY A 351 -29.80 -7.21 -17.99
N ALA A 352 -30.89 -7.67 -17.35
CA ALA A 352 -32.26 -7.58 -17.87
C ALA A 352 -33.03 -6.31 -17.41
N LYS A 353 -32.35 -5.33 -16.78
CA LYS A 353 -33.00 -4.10 -16.33
C LYS A 353 -33.29 -3.18 -17.51
N ASN A 354 -34.38 -2.41 -17.42
CA ASN A 354 -34.72 -1.39 -18.41
C ASN A 354 -33.98 -0.06 -18.10
N VAL A 355 -32.65 -0.12 -18.10
CA VAL A 355 -31.78 1.02 -17.78
C VAL A 355 -30.81 1.24 -18.93
N GLU A 356 -30.76 2.46 -19.45
CA GLU A 356 -29.81 2.83 -20.49
C GLU A 356 -28.55 3.46 -19.90
N VAL A 357 -27.38 3.02 -20.34
CA VAL A 357 -26.11 3.64 -19.99
C VAL A 357 -25.64 4.48 -21.19
N LEU A 358 -25.25 5.73 -20.94
CA LEU A 358 -24.96 6.72 -21.97
C LEU A 358 -23.62 7.41 -21.69
N PHE A 359 -22.82 7.65 -22.73
CA PHE A 359 -21.56 8.39 -22.64
C PHE A 359 -21.71 9.78 -23.29
N ASP A 360 -21.52 10.84 -22.50
CA ASP A 360 -21.56 12.24 -22.95
C ASP A 360 -20.17 12.87 -22.83
N ILE A 361 -19.39 12.75 -23.91
CA ILE A 361 -17.99 13.17 -23.94
C ILE A 361 -17.87 14.44 -24.77
N ASP A 362 -17.33 15.49 -24.16
CA ASP A 362 -17.02 16.74 -24.85
C ASP A 362 -15.97 16.49 -25.97
N PRO A 363 -16.25 16.84 -27.24
CA PRO A 363 -15.35 16.62 -28.37
C PRO A 363 -14.00 17.33 -28.24
N THR A 364 -13.90 18.36 -27.39
CA THR A 364 -12.65 19.08 -27.15
C THR A 364 -11.69 18.33 -26.23
N VAL A 365 -12.13 17.26 -25.55
CA VAL A 365 -11.29 16.48 -24.65
C VAL A 365 -10.17 15.78 -25.45
N PRO A 366 -8.88 15.90 -25.03
CA PRO A 366 -7.79 15.21 -25.70
C PRO A 366 -7.97 13.68 -25.64
N LYS A 367 -7.66 13.00 -26.76
CA LYS A 367 -7.79 11.53 -26.84
C LYS A 367 -6.66 10.80 -26.10
N LEU A 368 -5.49 11.43 -25.99
CA LEU A 368 -4.29 10.88 -25.34
C LEU A 368 -3.94 11.74 -24.11
N LEU A 369 -3.95 11.10 -22.95
CA LEU A 369 -3.82 11.76 -21.64
C LEU A 369 -2.73 11.05 -20.83
N LEU A 370 -2.08 11.78 -19.92
CA LEU A 370 -1.15 11.23 -18.95
C LEU A 370 -1.87 11.04 -17.61
N GLY A 371 -1.91 9.80 -17.11
CA GLY A 371 -2.57 9.49 -15.83
C GLY A 371 -2.56 8.01 -15.50
N ASP A 372 -3.13 7.65 -14.35
CA ASP A 372 -3.32 6.25 -13.96
C ASP A 372 -4.69 5.76 -14.46
N ALA A 373 -4.69 5.17 -15.66
CA ALA A 373 -5.90 4.71 -16.34
C ALA A 373 -6.65 3.64 -15.53
N LEU A 374 -5.92 2.75 -14.85
CA LEU A 374 -6.50 1.65 -14.08
C LEU A 374 -7.30 2.17 -12.88
N ARG A 375 -6.72 3.13 -12.14
CA ARG A 375 -7.41 3.74 -10.99
C ARG A 375 -8.58 4.62 -11.40
N LEU A 376 -8.44 5.37 -12.49
CA LEU A 376 -9.56 6.12 -13.06
C LEU A 376 -10.69 5.18 -13.50
N GLN A 377 -10.37 4.08 -14.19
CA GLN A 377 -11.34 3.08 -14.60
C GLN A 377 -12.04 2.42 -13.38
N GLN A 378 -11.30 2.13 -12.30
CA GLN A 378 -11.86 1.60 -11.05
C GLN A 378 -12.89 2.55 -10.42
N VAL A 379 -12.58 3.86 -10.36
CA VAL A 379 -13.53 4.88 -9.88
C VAL A 379 -14.80 4.88 -10.75
N LEU A 380 -14.66 4.88 -12.08
CA LEU A 380 -15.79 4.93 -13.00
C LEU A 380 -16.64 3.65 -12.99
N ILE A 381 -16.02 2.46 -12.85
CA ILE A 381 -16.74 1.19 -12.68
C ILE A 381 -17.53 1.20 -11.38
N ASN A 382 -16.96 1.68 -10.28
CA ASN A 382 -17.63 1.71 -8.99
C ASN A 382 -18.82 2.68 -9.00
N LEU A 383 -18.64 3.88 -9.53
CA LEU A 383 -19.71 4.87 -9.62
C LEU A 383 -20.79 4.44 -10.63
N GLY A 384 -20.39 3.99 -11.83
CA GLY A 384 -21.31 3.51 -12.88
C GLY A 384 -22.07 2.24 -12.48
N GLY A 385 -21.39 1.30 -11.82
CA GLY A 385 -22.01 0.10 -11.28
C GLY A 385 -23.04 0.42 -10.19
N ASN A 386 -22.75 1.37 -9.29
CA ASN A 386 -23.72 1.85 -8.31
C ASN A 386 -24.92 2.53 -8.98
N ALA A 387 -24.68 3.40 -9.96
CA ALA A 387 -25.74 4.05 -10.72
C ALA A 387 -26.70 3.04 -11.39
N VAL A 388 -26.16 2.02 -12.07
CA VAL A 388 -26.95 0.92 -12.68
C VAL A 388 -27.66 0.08 -11.62
N LYS A 389 -27.03 -0.14 -10.47
CA LYS A 389 -27.58 -0.93 -9.37
C LYS A 389 -28.80 -0.26 -8.74
N PHE A 390 -28.74 1.05 -8.49
CA PHE A 390 -29.78 1.83 -7.81
C PHE A 390 -30.83 2.46 -8.75
N THR A 391 -30.63 2.33 -10.06
CA THR A 391 -31.65 2.66 -11.07
C THR A 391 -32.42 1.40 -11.43
N ALA A 392 -33.75 1.44 -11.27
CA ALA A 392 -34.64 0.33 -11.66
C ALA A 392 -35.10 0.46 -13.12
N GLN A 393 -35.40 1.69 -13.53
CA GLN A 393 -35.77 2.09 -14.88
C GLN A 393 -35.24 3.52 -15.14
N GLY A 394 -34.89 3.84 -16.38
CA GLY A 394 -34.39 5.16 -16.76
C GLY A 394 -32.98 5.10 -17.32
N GLN A 395 -32.12 6.05 -16.93
CA GLN A 395 -30.80 6.20 -17.56
C GLN A 395 -29.67 6.51 -16.56
N VAL A 396 -28.46 6.15 -16.98
CA VAL A 396 -27.19 6.45 -16.33
C VAL A 396 -26.30 7.16 -17.34
N VAL A 397 -25.93 8.40 -17.07
CA VAL A 397 -25.09 9.22 -17.95
C VAL A 397 -23.70 9.38 -17.35
N ILE A 398 -22.68 8.96 -18.08
CA ILE A 398 -21.27 9.17 -17.74
C ILE A 398 -20.74 10.28 -18.64
N SER A 399 -20.40 11.41 -18.04
CA SER A 399 -19.94 12.60 -18.76
C SER A 399 -18.50 12.95 -18.45
N ILE A 400 -17.79 13.44 -19.49
CA ILE A 400 -16.43 13.95 -19.38
C ILE A 400 -16.38 15.29 -20.12
N ARG A 401 -16.05 16.36 -19.39
CA ARG A 401 -16.03 17.73 -19.93
C ARG A 401 -14.78 18.48 -19.48
N ARG A 402 -14.42 19.51 -20.25
CA ARG A 402 -13.48 20.53 -19.76
C ARG A 402 -14.20 21.52 -18.83
N PRO A 403 -13.57 21.97 -17.75
CA PRO A 403 -14.16 22.96 -16.85
C PRO A 403 -14.37 24.30 -17.55
N THR A 404 -15.52 24.94 -17.28
CA THR A 404 -15.94 26.20 -17.92
C THR A 404 -15.33 27.45 -17.30
N VAL A 405 -14.69 27.38 -16.11
CA VAL A 405 -14.13 28.54 -15.40
C VAL A 405 -12.82 28.19 -14.66
N ALA A 406 -11.80 29.05 -14.80
CA ALA A 406 -10.61 29.21 -13.95
C ALA A 406 -9.96 27.93 -13.36
N ALA A 407 -9.85 26.87 -14.16
CA ALA A 407 -9.08 25.68 -13.82
C ALA A 407 -7.86 25.56 -14.75
N PRO A 408 -6.81 24.83 -14.35
CA PRO A 408 -5.73 24.47 -15.26
C PRO A 408 -6.27 23.87 -16.57
N PRO A 409 -5.63 24.15 -17.72
CA PRO A 409 -6.09 23.66 -19.03
C PRO A 409 -6.16 22.13 -19.14
N ASP A 410 -5.45 21.44 -18.25
CA ASP A 410 -5.32 19.99 -18.19
C ASP A 410 -6.34 19.33 -17.25
N THR A 411 -7.23 20.11 -16.62
CA THR A 411 -8.25 19.57 -15.72
C THR A 411 -9.43 19.02 -16.53
N LEU A 412 -9.86 17.80 -16.21
CA LEU A 412 -11.08 17.20 -16.76
C LEU A 412 -12.06 16.92 -15.63
N VAL A 413 -13.34 17.20 -15.90
CA VAL A 413 -14.46 16.95 -14.98
C VAL A 413 -15.18 15.69 -15.43
N PHE A 414 -15.24 14.71 -14.53
CA PHE A 414 -15.96 13.47 -14.70
C PHE A 414 -17.25 13.53 -13.86
N ALA A 415 -18.37 13.08 -14.41
CA ALA A 415 -19.58 12.91 -13.63
C ALA A 415 -20.35 11.65 -14.05
N VAL A 416 -20.87 10.93 -13.06
CA VAL A 416 -21.80 9.81 -13.23
C VAL A 416 -23.13 10.21 -12.63
N GLN A 417 -24.13 10.34 -13.49
CA GLN A 417 -25.49 10.73 -13.12
C GLN A 417 -26.44 9.56 -13.34
N ASP A 418 -27.28 9.27 -12.35
CA ASP A 418 -28.34 8.27 -12.41
C ASP A 418 -29.72 8.91 -12.21
N SER A 419 -30.75 8.33 -12.81
CA SER A 419 -32.16 8.67 -12.58
C SER A 419 -32.84 7.72 -11.57
N GLY A 420 -32.06 7.19 -10.63
CA GLY A 420 -32.49 6.18 -9.67
C GLY A 420 -33.22 6.76 -8.46
N ILE A 421 -33.19 6.01 -7.35
CA ILE A 421 -33.93 6.34 -6.13
C ILE A 421 -33.43 7.61 -5.40
N GLY A 422 -32.24 8.10 -5.73
CA GLY A 422 -31.57 9.17 -4.99
C GLY A 422 -31.20 8.79 -3.55
N ILE A 423 -30.61 9.74 -2.82
CA ILE A 423 -30.05 9.53 -1.47
C ILE A 423 -30.61 10.59 -0.53
N ALA A 424 -31.25 10.15 0.56
CA ALA A 424 -31.79 11.03 1.59
C ALA A 424 -30.68 11.88 2.26
N PRO A 425 -30.92 13.17 2.56
CA PRO A 425 -29.89 14.09 3.09
C PRO A 425 -29.13 13.56 4.32
N GLU A 426 -29.82 12.89 5.23
CA GLU A 426 -29.26 12.28 6.44
C GLU A 426 -28.21 11.19 6.14
N ASN A 427 -28.33 10.52 4.99
CA ASN A 427 -27.43 9.43 4.60
C ASN A 427 -26.25 9.90 3.74
N GLN A 428 -26.33 11.09 3.11
CA GLN A 428 -25.33 11.59 2.16
C GLN A 428 -23.93 11.75 2.77
N ALA A 429 -23.83 12.12 4.05
CA ALA A 429 -22.55 12.22 4.75
C ALA A 429 -21.96 10.84 5.11
N HIS A 430 -22.81 9.83 5.27
CA HIS A 430 -22.43 8.52 5.77
C HIS A 430 -22.07 7.53 4.66
N ILE A 431 -22.55 7.69 3.42
CA ILE A 431 -22.27 6.74 2.33
C ILE A 431 -20.78 6.61 1.97
N PHE A 432 -19.96 7.57 2.40
CA PHE A 432 -18.51 7.59 2.16
C PHE A 432 -17.71 6.92 3.29
N SER A 433 -18.32 6.60 4.43
CA SER A 433 -17.62 5.84 5.47
C SER A 433 -17.51 4.37 5.05
N GLY A 434 -16.29 3.81 5.14
CA GLY A 434 -16.05 2.40 4.82
C GLY A 434 -16.98 1.49 5.61
N PHE A 435 -17.55 0.48 4.93
CA PHE A 435 -18.52 -0.49 5.48
C PHE A 435 -19.90 0.09 5.84
N SER A 436 -20.20 1.34 5.51
CA SER A 436 -21.55 1.87 5.72
C SER A 436 -22.51 1.41 4.61
N GLN A 437 -23.73 1.07 5.01
CA GLN A 437 -24.84 0.79 4.10
C GLN A 437 -26.04 1.59 4.60
N ALA A 438 -26.69 2.35 3.72
CA ALA A 438 -27.71 3.32 4.08
C ALA A 438 -28.93 2.73 4.83
N GLU A 439 -29.21 1.42 4.72
CA GLU A 439 -30.27 0.74 5.47
C GLU A 439 -30.09 -0.81 5.52
N ALA A 440 -30.46 -1.44 6.65
CA ALA A 440 -30.49 -2.90 6.81
C ALA A 440 -31.52 -3.60 5.89
N SER A 441 -32.49 -2.86 5.35
CA SER A 441 -33.53 -3.33 4.42
C SER A 441 -32.99 -3.46 2.97
N THR A 442 -32.10 -2.55 2.57
CA THR A 442 -31.50 -2.45 1.23
C THR A 442 -30.39 -3.49 1.03
N SER A 443 -29.74 -3.90 2.12
CA SER A 443 -28.71 -4.96 2.17
C SER A 443 -29.22 -6.31 1.63
N ARG A 444 -30.47 -6.67 1.95
CA ARG A 444 -31.11 -7.92 1.48
C ARG A 444 -31.54 -7.90 0.02
N ARG A 445 -31.74 -6.71 -0.57
CA ARG A 445 -32.30 -6.57 -1.92
C ARG A 445 -31.26 -6.26 -2.99
N PHE A 446 -30.10 -5.69 -2.60
CA PHE A 446 -29.13 -5.18 -3.58
C PHE A 446 -27.66 -5.57 -3.33
N GLY A 447 -27.25 -6.13 -2.17
CA GLY A 447 -25.93 -6.77 -1.94
C GLY A 447 -24.64 -5.97 -2.28
N GLY A 448 -23.73 -5.73 -1.34
CA GLY A 448 -22.42 -5.11 -1.62
C GLY A 448 -21.54 -4.99 -0.38
N THR A 449 -20.26 -4.67 -0.54
CA THR A 449 -19.31 -4.54 0.59
C THR A 449 -19.35 -3.21 1.31
N GLY A 450 -19.98 -2.19 0.72
CA GLY A 450 -19.98 -0.82 1.28
C GLY A 450 -18.61 -0.14 1.23
N LEU A 451 -17.65 -0.67 0.45
CA LEU A 451 -16.30 -0.12 0.33
C LEU A 451 -16.09 0.72 -0.93
N GLY A 452 -16.81 0.43 -2.02
CA GLY A 452 -16.54 1.04 -3.33
C GLY A 452 -16.61 2.57 -3.37
N LEU A 453 -17.53 3.21 -2.63
CA LEU A 453 -17.61 4.67 -2.55
C LEU A 453 -16.47 5.29 -1.74
N ALA A 454 -16.11 4.68 -0.61
CA ALA A 454 -14.97 5.09 0.22
C ALA A 454 -13.65 4.97 -0.55
N ILE A 455 -13.46 3.87 -1.29
CA ILE A 455 -12.31 3.67 -2.18
C ILE A 455 -12.31 4.72 -3.29
N SER A 456 -13.45 4.96 -3.94
CA SER A 456 -13.54 5.94 -5.03
C SER A 456 -13.19 7.35 -4.56
N GLN A 457 -13.71 7.78 -3.40
CA GLN A 457 -13.35 9.07 -2.80
C GLN A 457 -11.84 9.18 -2.59
N ARG A 458 -11.25 8.14 -2.00
CA ARG A 458 -9.84 8.14 -1.64
C ARG A 458 -8.92 8.06 -2.87
N LEU A 459 -9.28 7.28 -3.89
CA LEU A 459 -8.57 7.25 -5.17
C LEU A 459 -8.59 8.62 -5.85
N VAL A 460 -9.74 9.30 -5.84
CA VAL A 460 -9.86 10.65 -6.37
C VAL A 460 -8.99 11.64 -5.60
N GLU A 461 -8.93 11.54 -4.26
CA GLU A 461 -8.04 12.36 -3.43
C GLU A 461 -6.56 12.12 -3.77
N VAL A 462 -6.14 10.85 -3.95
CA VAL A 462 -4.76 10.50 -4.35
C VAL A 462 -4.45 11.05 -5.75
N MET A 463 -5.42 11.05 -6.67
CA MET A 463 -5.32 11.69 -8.00
C MET A 463 -5.36 13.23 -7.96
N GLY A 464 -5.40 13.84 -6.77
CA GLY A 464 -5.40 15.29 -6.59
C GLY A 464 -6.75 15.96 -6.83
N GLY A 465 -7.84 15.20 -6.86
CA GLY A 465 -9.21 15.68 -7.02
C GLY A 465 -10.03 15.60 -5.74
N GLN A 466 -11.32 15.97 -5.85
CA GLN A 466 -12.31 15.78 -4.79
C GLN A 466 -13.59 15.19 -5.38
N LEU A 467 -14.10 14.11 -4.78
CA LEU A 467 -15.38 13.51 -5.15
C LEU A 467 -16.53 14.26 -4.47
N GLN A 468 -17.48 14.71 -5.27
CA GLN A 468 -18.65 15.50 -4.86
C GLN A 468 -19.94 14.74 -5.18
N LEU A 469 -20.94 14.91 -4.32
CA LEU A 469 -22.27 14.32 -4.47
C LEU A 469 -23.32 15.43 -4.56
N HIS A 470 -24.19 15.32 -5.56
CA HIS A 470 -25.47 16.00 -5.61
C HIS A 470 -26.57 14.95 -5.78
N SER A 471 -27.48 14.82 -4.82
CA SER A 471 -28.53 13.80 -4.88
C SER A 471 -29.82 14.31 -4.24
N VAL A 472 -30.94 13.97 -4.88
CA VAL A 472 -32.30 14.30 -4.43
C VAL A 472 -33.10 13.01 -4.40
N LEU A 473 -33.73 12.73 -3.25
CA LEU A 473 -34.51 11.51 -3.06
C LEU A 473 -35.66 11.45 -4.07
N GLY A 474 -35.71 10.39 -4.87
CA GLY A 474 -36.69 10.16 -5.92
C GLY A 474 -36.33 10.71 -7.31
N GLU A 475 -35.30 11.55 -7.42
CA GLU A 475 -34.87 12.14 -8.71
C GLU A 475 -33.53 11.58 -9.21
N GLY A 476 -32.74 10.95 -8.33
CA GLY A 476 -31.48 10.30 -8.67
C GLY A 476 -30.26 10.92 -7.99
N SER A 477 -29.06 10.54 -8.44
CA SER A 477 -27.80 11.03 -7.87
C SER A 477 -26.80 11.39 -8.96
N THR A 478 -25.94 12.37 -8.66
CA THR A 478 -24.80 12.77 -9.49
C THR A 478 -23.55 12.75 -8.62
N PHE A 479 -22.61 11.89 -8.98
CA PHE A 479 -21.26 11.86 -8.42
C PHE A 479 -20.31 12.52 -9.42
N SER A 480 -19.58 13.54 -8.99
CA SER A 480 -18.66 14.28 -9.87
C SER A 480 -17.31 14.53 -9.23
N PHE A 481 -16.25 14.57 -10.04
CA PHE A 481 -14.90 14.89 -9.58
C PHE A 481 -14.09 15.55 -10.70
N ALA A 482 -13.10 16.33 -10.30
CA ALA A 482 -12.16 16.97 -11.22
C ALA A 482 -10.73 16.51 -10.92
N ILE A 483 -10.00 16.09 -11.94
CA ILE A 483 -8.59 15.66 -11.85
C ILE A 483 -7.77 16.27 -12.97
N ALA A 484 -6.47 16.46 -12.74
CA ALA A 484 -5.52 16.91 -13.74
C ALA A 484 -5.04 15.74 -14.59
N LEU A 485 -5.29 15.80 -15.90
CA LEU A 485 -4.89 14.82 -16.90
C LEU A 485 -4.23 15.56 -18.07
N PRO A 486 -2.90 15.81 -18.00
CA PRO A 486 -2.18 16.52 -19.05
C PRO A 486 -2.31 15.81 -20.41
N PRO A 487 -2.55 16.54 -21.51
CA PRO A 487 -2.48 15.96 -22.84
C PRO A 487 -1.05 15.58 -23.17
N VAL A 488 -0.86 14.41 -23.80
CA VAL A 488 0.45 13.99 -24.30
C VAL A 488 0.56 14.44 -25.76
N GLU A 489 1.59 15.23 -26.09
CA GLU A 489 1.91 15.55 -27.47
C GLU A 489 2.32 14.25 -28.19
N ALA A 490 1.71 13.99 -29.34
CA ALA A 490 2.05 12.86 -30.19
C ALA A 490 3.47 13.06 -30.78
N SER A 491 4.49 12.76 -29.98
CA SER A 491 5.86 12.62 -30.47
C SER A 491 5.96 11.26 -31.17
N THR A 492 6.43 11.31 -32.42
CA THR A 492 6.41 10.23 -33.42
C THR A 492 7.22 8.98 -33.06
N ASP A 493 7.97 8.97 -31.96
CA ASP A 493 8.91 7.87 -31.63
C ASP A 493 8.53 7.03 -30.39
N ALA A 494 7.66 7.49 -29.49
CA ALA A 494 7.43 6.79 -28.21
C ALA A 494 6.20 5.86 -28.20
N LEU A 495 5.31 6.00 -29.17
CA LEU A 495 4.09 5.20 -29.31
C LEU A 495 3.99 4.77 -30.78
N GLN A 496 4.29 3.51 -31.09
CA GLN A 496 3.88 2.87 -32.35
C GLN A 496 2.35 2.75 -32.36
N LEU A 497 1.66 3.88 -32.42
CA LEU A 497 0.23 3.96 -32.63
C LEU A 497 -0.01 3.92 -34.14
N PRO A 498 -0.93 3.08 -34.64
CA PRO A 498 -1.34 3.17 -36.03
C PRO A 498 -1.82 4.60 -36.33
N PRO A 499 -1.52 5.13 -37.53
CA PRO A 499 -1.87 6.50 -37.89
C PRO A 499 -3.38 6.73 -37.72
N PRO A 500 -3.82 7.95 -37.38
CA PRO A 500 -5.24 8.26 -37.29
C PRO A 500 -5.92 7.88 -38.60
N VAL A 501 -6.89 6.98 -38.53
CA VAL A 501 -7.68 6.54 -39.68
C VAL A 501 -8.33 7.79 -40.28
N SER A 502 -7.92 8.17 -41.50
CA SER A 502 -8.60 9.21 -42.25
C SER A 502 -9.93 8.63 -42.74
N VAL A 503 -11.00 8.95 -42.02
CA VAL A 503 -12.34 8.46 -42.33
C VAL A 503 -12.95 9.38 -43.37
N ALA A 504 -13.47 8.80 -44.47
CA ALA A 504 -14.20 9.58 -45.46
C ALA A 504 -15.43 10.25 -44.80
N PRO A 505 -15.77 11.50 -45.18
CA PRO A 505 -16.98 12.14 -44.68
C PRO A 505 -18.21 11.34 -45.11
N ARG A 506 -19.10 11.07 -44.15
CA ARG A 506 -20.33 10.29 -44.35
C ARG A 506 -21.55 11.06 -43.91
N HIS A 507 -22.69 10.59 -44.39
CA HIS A 507 -24.00 10.98 -43.89
C HIS A 507 -24.71 9.76 -43.30
N VAL A 508 -25.13 9.90 -42.05
CA VAL A 508 -25.64 8.83 -41.21
C VAL A 508 -27.05 9.16 -40.74
N LEU A 509 -27.94 8.19 -40.71
CA LEU A 509 -29.24 8.30 -40.06
C LEU A 509 -29.21 7.54 -38.73
N VAL A 510 -29.56 8.20 -37.64
CA VAL A 510 -29.74 7.57 -36.32
C VAL A 510 -31.24 7.43 -36.06
N VAL A 511 -31.67 6.22 -35.72
CA VAL A 511 -33.05 5.86 -35.41
C VAL A 511 -33.08 5.28 -34.00
N ASP A 512 -33.57 6.04 -33.04
CA ASP A 512 -33.64 5.66 -31.63
C ASP A 512 -34.86 6.35 -31.00
N ASP A 513 -35.67 5.61 -30.22
CA ASP A 513 -36.84 6.16 -29.53
C ASP A 513 -36.46 6.91 -28.26
N ASN A 514 -35.27 6.68 -27.72
CA ASN A 514 -34.68 7.51 -26.69
C ASN A 514 -33.98 8.73 -27.32
N ALA A 515 -34.64 9.90 -27.17
CA ALA A 515 -34.12 11.18 -27.65
C ALA A 515 -32.69 11.50 -27.14
N VAL A 516 -32.37 11.18 -25.87
CA VAL A 516 -31.04 11.45 -25.30
C VAL A 516 -29.99 10.55 -25.93
N ALA A 517 -30.28 9.25 -26.08
CA ALA A 517 -29.37 8.30 -26.72
C ALA A 517 -29.12 8.66 -28.19
N GLY A 518 -30.20 9.04 -28.91
CA GLY A 518 -30.14 9.52 -30.29
C GLY A 518 -29.29 10.78 -30.45
N GLU A 519 -29.50 11.80 -29.62
CA GLU A 519 -28.71 13.03 -29.65
C GLU A 519 -27.22 12.79 -29.37
N LEU A 520 -26.90 11.89 -28.43
CA LEU A 520 -25.52 11.51 -28.13
C LEU A 520 -24.87 10.75 -29.28
N MET A 521 -25.58 9.81 -29.93
CA MET A 521 -25.07 9.12 -31.12
C MET A 521 -24.82 10.10 -32.29
N VAL A 522 -25.68 11.11 -32.47
CA VAL A 522 -25.44 12.19 -33.44
C VAL A 522 -24.19 12.99 -33.09
N ALA A 523 -23.99 13.34 -31.81
CA ALA A 523 -22.79 14.03 -31.35
C ALA A 523 -21.51 13.18 -31.60
N MET A 524 -21.58 11.88 -31.33
CA MET A 524 -20.48 10.94 -31.61
C MET A 524 -20.18 10.84 -33.10
N ALA A 525 -21.19 10.77 -33.97
CA ALA A 525 -21.00 10.76 -35.43
C ALA A 525 -20.33 12.07 -35.90
N ARG A 526 -20.79 13.22 -35.39
CA ARG A 526 -20.19 14.54 -35.71
C ARG A 526 -18.73 14.66 -35.27
N SER A 527 -18.33 13.97 -34.19
CA SER A 527 -16.92 13.93 -33.73
C SER A 527 -15.95 13.29 -34.74
N TRP A 528 -16.48 12.53 -35.71
CA TRP A 528 -15.73 11.96 -36.84
C TRP A 528 -15.90 12.73 -38.15
N ASN A 529 -16.37 13.98 -38.07
CA ASN A 529 -16.69 14.83 -39.22
C ASN A 529 -17.78 14.23 -40.13
N TRP A 530 -18.66 13.38 -39.59
CA TRP A 530 -19.84 12.92 -40.29
C TRP A 530 -21.01 13.89 -40.10
N THR A 531 -21.89 13.90 -41.08
CA THR A 531 -23.21 14.52 -40.98
C THR A 531 -24.19 13.48 -40.45
N ALA A 532 -25.10 13.86 -39.55
CA ALA A 532 -26.04 12.91 -38.98
C ALA A 532 -27.41 13.56 -38.74
N ASP A 533 -28.46 12.85 -39.16
CA ASP A 533 -29.87 13.15 -38.92
C ASP A 533 -30.42 12.18 -37.85
N LEU A 534 -31.34 12.66 -37.01
CA LEU A 534 -32.00 11.87 -35.97
C LEU A 534 -33.50 11.75 -36.26
N VAL A 535 -34.04 10.54 -36.10
CA VAL A 535 -35.48 10.24 -36.14
C VAL A 535 -35.86 9.35 -34.96
N SER A 536 -37.11 9.48 -34.50
CA SER A 536 -37.60 8.91 -33.25
C SER A 536 -38.15 7.47 -33.32
N GLY A 537 -38.22 6.88 -34.51
CA GLY A 537 -38.79 5.55 -34.66
C GLY A 537 -38.77 5.01 -36.08
N GLY A 538 -39.12 3.74 -36.22
CA GLY A 538 -39.01 3.03 -37.50
C GLY A 538 -39.86 3.64 -38.62
N GLU A 539 -41.06 4.13 -38.29
CA GLU A 539 -41.98 4.75 -39.25
C GLU A 539 -41.42 6.06 -39.81
N ASP A 540 -40.80 6.88 -38.95
CA ASP A 540 -40.12 8.12 -39.32
C ASP A 540 -38.88 7.83 -40.18
N ALA A 541 -38.13 6.78 -39.86
CA ALA A 541 -36.99 6.34 -40.66
C ALA A 541 -37.42 5.91 -42.08
N ILE A 542 -38.53 5.17 -42.19
CA ILE A 542 -39.11 4.76 -43.47
C ILE A 542 -39.60 5.99 -44.26
N ALA A 543 -40.25 6.95 -43.61
CA ALA A 543 -40.69 8.19 -44.23
C ALA A 543 -39.51 9.04 -44.73
N TYR A 544 -38.44 9.12 -43.94
CA TYR A 544 -37.19 9.79 -44.30
C TYR A 544 -36.57 9.16 -45.56
N VAL A 545 -36.38 7.84 -45.58
CA VAL A 545 -35.82 7.12 -46.73
C VAL A 545 -36.71 7.30 -47.97
N ARG A 546 -38.04 7.22 -47.82
CA ARG A 546 -38.99 7.42 -48.91
C ARG A 546 -38.89 8.83 -49.51
N ALA A 547 -38.77 9.87 -48.67
CA ALA A 547 -38.60 11.23 -49.14
C ALA A 547 -37.29 11.40 -49.93
N LYS A 548 -36.18 10.85 -49.43
CA LYS A 548 -34.88 10.93 -50.12
C LYS A 548 -34.84 10.14 -51.43
N LEU A 549 -35.56 9.02 -51.53
CA LEU A 549 -35.72 8.28 -52.78
C LEU A 549 -36.60 9.04 -53.80
N ALA A 550 -37.62 9.77 -53.34
CA ALA A 550 -38.49 10.57 -54.21
C ALA A 550 -37.77 11.81 -54.77
N ASP A 551 -36.88 12.42 -53.99
CA ASP A 551 -36.07 13.58 -54.41
C ASP A 551 -34.90 13.20 -55.36
N GLY A 552 -34.51 11.92 -55.40
CA GLY A 552 -33.41 11.41 -56.19
C GLY A 552 -33.80 10.90 -57.59
N ALA A 553 -32.86 10.87 -58.53
CA ALA A 553 -33.06 10.16 -59.79
C ALA A 553 -33.16 8.63 -59.54
N PRO A 554 -33.98 7.88 -60.31
CA PRO A 554 -34.06 6.42 -60.17
C PRO A 554 -32.68 5.77 -60.27
N GLY A 555 -32.33 4.93 -59.29
CA GLY A 555 -31.02 4.27 -59.20
C GLY A 555 -29.88 5.11 -58.61
N ALA A 556 -30.12 6.37 -58.22
CA ALA A 556 -29.15 7.16 -57.47
C ALA A 556 -28.97 6.57 -56.05
N PRO A 557 -27.74 6.55 -55.50
CA PRO A 557 -27.50 6.09 -54.14
C PRO A 557 -28.18 7.03 -53.13
N LEU A 558 -28.65 6.44 -52.02
CA LEU A 558 -29.22 7.21 -50.92
C LEU A 558 -28.18 8.20 -50.36
N PRO A 559 -28.59 9.44 -50.01
CA PRO A 559 -27.70 10.39 -49.36
C PRO A 559 -27.18 9.87 -48.03
N CYS A 560 -28.03 9.17 -47.26
CA CYS A 560 -27.60 8.44 -46.07
C CYS A 560 -26.95 7.12 -46.47
N GLN A 561 -25.67 6.96 -46.16
CA GLN A 561 -24.89 5.77 -46.50
C GLN A 561 -24.99 4.70 -45.41
N VAL A 562 -25.27 5.12 -44.18
CA VAL A 562 -25.31 4.28 -42.98
C VAL A 562 -26.55 4.62 -42.18
N VAL A 563 -27.22 3.60 -41.64
CA VAL A 563 -28.34 3.76 -40.71
C VAL A 563 -28.01 3.00 -39.42
N PHE A 564 -27.91 3.72 -38.30
CA PHE A 564 -27.89 3.14 -36.96
C PHE A 564 -29.32 3.01 -36.48
N LEU A 565 -29.71 1.79 -36.13
CA LEU A 565 -31.10 1.44 -35.89
C LEU A 565 -31.24 0.76 -34.54
N ASP A 566 -31.97 1.33 -33.60
CA ASP A 566 -32.27 0.63 -32.36
C ASP A 566 -33.14 -0.61 -32.65
N TRP A 567 -32.81 -1.72 -31.99
CA TRP A 567 -33.62 -2.92 -32.01
C TRP A 567 -34.98 -2.65 -31.39
N HIS A 568 -35.01 -2.13 -30.16
CA HIS A 568 -36.24 -1.97 -29.39
C HIS A 568 -36.72 -0.54 -29.48
N MET A 569 -37.63 -0.28 -30.41
CA MET A 569 -38.30 1.01 -30.55
C MET A 569 -39.78 0.86 -30.19
N ALA A 570 -40.26 1.57 -29.18
CA ALA A 570 -41.66 1.49 -28.73
C ALA A 570 -42.29 2.89 -28.57
N PRO A 571 -43.55 3.09 -29.04
CA PRO A 571 -44.43 2.17 -29.78
C PRO A 571 -44.16 2.18 -31.29
N GLY A 572 -44.46 1.08 -31.98
CA GLY A 572 -44.43 1.04 -33.45
C GLY A 572 -43.61 -0.13 -34.00
N LEU A 573 -42.91 0.12 -35.11
CA LEU A 573 -42.06 -0.88 -35.78
C LEU A 573 -40.74 -1.06 -35.03
N ASP A 574 -40.39 -2.32 -34.76
CA ASP A 574 -39.08 -2.66 -34.19
C ASP A 574 -37.95 -2.51 -35.24
N GLY A 575 -36.71 -2.62 -34.79
CA GLY A 575 -35.56 -2.48 -35.68
C GLY A 575 -35.55 -3.50 -36.82
N TRP A 576 -35.98 -4.73 -36.58
CA TRP A 576 -35.97 -5.77 -37.61
C TRP A 576 -36.97 -5.50 -38.73
N GLU A 577 -38.20 -5.14 -38.37
CA GLU A 577 -39.25 -4.81 -39.33
C GLU A 577 -38.91 -3.51 -40.09
N THR A 578 -38.30 -2.55 -39.41
CA THR A 578 -37.83 -1.31 -40.04
C THR A 578 -36.72 -1.58 -41.07
N ALA A 579 -35.72 -2.40 -40.72
CA ALA A 579 -34.64 -2.80 -41.63
C ALA A 579 -35.19 -3.49 -42.89
N ARG A 580 -36.16 -4.40 -42.71
CA ARG A 580 -36.85 -5.09 -43.79
C ARG A 580 -37.58 -4.12 -44.73
N GLN A 581 -38.31 -3.16 -44.18
CA GLN A 581 -39.06 -2.18 -44.98
C GLN A 581 -38.15 -1.20 -45.74
N ILE A 582 -37.06 -0.73 -45.11
CA ILE A 582 -36.06 0.11 -45.78
C ILE A 582 -35.45 -0.64 -46.98
N ARG A 583 -35.08 -1.91 -46.80
CA ARG A 583 -34.56 -2.75 -47.90
C ARG A 583 -35.57 -2.91 -49.03
N SER A 584 -36.83 -3.21 -48.70
CA SER A 584 -37.92 -3.38 -49.68
C SER A 584 -38.12 -2.10 -50.50
N LEU A 585 -38.09 -0.93 -49.86
CA LEU A 585 -38.19 0.37 -50.54
C LEU A 585 -37.02 0.64 -51.49
N CYS A 586 -35.79 0.34 -51.07
CA CYS A 586 -34.60 0.49 -51.91
C CYS A 586 -34.65 -0.44 -53.14
N GLN A 587 -35.06 -1.69 -52.93
CA GLN A 587 -35.24 -2.66 -54.02
C GLN A 587 -36.30 -2.20 -55.03
N ALA A 588 -37.43 -1.67 -54.58
CA ALA A 588 -38.48 -1.16 -55.45
C ALA A 588 -38.03 0.02 -56.33
N HIS A 589 -37.04 0.81 -55.88
CA HIS A 589 -36.48 1.96 -56.61
C HIS A 589 -35.16 1.65 -57.33
N ALA A 590 -34.75 0.37 -57.36
CA ALA A 590 -33.47 -0.08 -57.93
C ALA A 590 -32.23 0.66 -57.37
N THR A 591 -32.29 1.08 -56.11
CA THR A 591 -31.22 1.79 -55.39
C THR A 591 -30.53 0.83 -54.41
N PRO A 592 -29.19 0.83 -54.29
CA PRO A 592 -28.50 0.03 -53.28
C PRO A 592 -28.94 0.44 -51.87
N PRO A 593 -29.26 -0.50 -50.97
CA PRO A 593 -29.65 -0.16 -49.61
C PRO A 593 -28.45 0.42 -48.84
N PRO A 594 -28.69 1.29 -47.83
CA PRO A 594 -27.63 1.79 -46.98
C PRO A 594 -27.08 0.66 -46.08
N ALA A 595 -25.89 0.88 -45.51
CA ALA A 595 -25.33 0.01 -44.50
C ALA A 595 -26.19 0.08 -43.23
N LEU A 596 -27.01 -0.94 -42.99
CA LEU A 596 -27.85 -1.06 -41.80
C LEU A 596 -27.04 -1.67 -40.64
N ILE A 597 -26.87 -0.91 -39.56
CA ILE A 597 -26.19 -1.35 -38.33
C ILE A 597 -27.20 -1.32 -37.19
N MET A 598 -27.45 -2.47 -36.58
CA MET A 598 -28.40 -2.58 -35.46
C MET A 598 -27.72 -2.23 -34.14
N VAL A 599 -28.36 -1.41 -33.31
CA VAL A 599 -27.94 -1.04 -31.96
C VAL A 599 -28.84 -1.76 -30.98
N THR A 600 -28.29 -2.46 -29.99
CA THR A 600 -29.09 -3.26 -29.05
C THR A 600 -28.50 -3.28 -27.65
N GLY A 601 -29.36 -3.27 -26.62
CA GLY A 601 -28.94 -3.49 -25.23
C GLY A 601 -28.75 -4.97 -24.87
N GLN A 602 -29.15 -5.91 -25.73
CA GLN A 602 -29.01 -7.35 -25.49
C GLN A 602 -27.71 -7.87 -26.13
N GLY A 603 -27.02 -8.79 -25.46
CA GLY A 603 -25.77 -9.38 -25.95
C GLY A 603 -25.94 -10.10 -27.30
N ARG A 604 -24.83 -10.31 -28.02
CA ARG A 604 -24.83 -10.94 -29.37
C ARG A 604 -25.47 -12.34 -29.43
N GLU A 605 -25.71 -13.00 -28.31
CA GLU A 605 -26.29 -14.35 -28.23
C GLU A 605 -27.74 -14.44 -28.72
N THR A 606 -28.52 -13.35 -28.64
CA THR A 606 -29.89 -13.30 -29.17
C THR A 606 -29.93 -13.26 -30.71
N LEU A 607 -28.80 -13.01 -31.38
CA LEU A 607 -28.68 -13.11 -32.84
C LEU A 607 -28.78 -14.53 -33.35
N SER A 608 -28.25 -15.48 -32.59
CA SER A 608 -28.28 -16.92 -32.92
C SER A 608 -29.70 -17.49 -32.96
N GLN A 609 -30.69 -16.76 -32.47
CA GLN A 609 -32.11 -17.13 -32.47
C GLN A 609 -32.85 -16.66 -33.74
N ARG A 610 -32.23 -15.84 -34.60
CA ARG A 610 -32.81 -15.31 -35.85
C ARG A 610 -32.32 -16.11 -37.06
N THR A 611 -33.10 -16.10 -38.15
CA THR A 611 -32.76 -16.85 -39.38
C THR A 611 -31.55 -16.25 -40.10
N GLU A 612 -30.81 -17.07 -40.84
CA GLU A 612 -29.66 -16.61 -41.66
C GLU A 612 -30.07 -15.53 -42.68
N GLU A 613 -31.30 -15.63 -43.20
CA GLU A 613 -31.86 -14.63 -44.12
C GLU A 613 -32.04 -13.27 -43.44
N GLU A 614 -32.64 -13.24 -42.25
CA GLU A 614 -32.78 -12.01 -41.45
C GLU A 614 -31.40 -11.42 -41.13
N GLN A 615 -30.46 -12.23 -40.65
CA GLN A 615 -29.10 -11.77 -40.32
C GLN A 615 -28.39 -11.14 -41.54
N SER A 616 -28.66 -11.62 -42.76
CA SER A 616 -28.11 -11.06 -44.00
C SER A 616 -28.57 -9.63 -44.30
N TRP A 617 -29.61 -9.13 -43.61
CA TRP A 617 -30.13 -7.77 -43.79
C TRP A 617 -29.28 -6.70 -43.14
N LEU A 618 -28.45 -7.07 -42.17
CA LEU A 618 -27.65 -6.14 -41.39
C LEU A 618 -26.17 -6.27 -41.77
N HIS A 619 -25.47 -5.15 -41.77
CA HIS A 619 -24.05 -5.07 -42.08
C HIS A 619 -23.19 -5.08 -40.81
N GLY A 620 -23.79 -4.84 -39.64
CA GLY A 620 -23.12 -4.91 -38.35
C GLY A 620 -24.08 -4.79 -37.16
N PHE A 621 -23.53 -4.97 -35.97
CA PHE A 621 -24.25 -4.83 -34.69
C PHE A 621 -23.39 -4.08 -33.67
N LEU A 622 -24.05 -3.22 -32.90
CA LEU A 622 -23.50 -2.49 -31.76
C LEU A 622 -24.28 -2.83 -30.50
N VAL A 623 -23.54 -3.08 -29.41
CA VAL A 623 -24.12 -3.35 -28.10
C VAL A 623 -24.05 -2.06 -27.28
N LYS A 624 -25.16 -1.64 -26.66
CA LYS A 624 -25.21 -0.50 -25.73
C LYS A 624 -24.44 -0.85 -24.44
N PRO A 625 -23.71 0.09 -23.79
CA PRO A 625 -23.57 1.50 -24.16
C PRO A 625 -22.67 1.71 -25.38
N VAL A 626 -22.97 2.69 -26.22
CA VAL A 626 -22.22 2.96 -27.45
C VAL A 626 -21.18 4.04 -27.22
N THR A 627 -19.97 3.86 -27.78
CA THR A 627 -18.92 4.90 -27.81
C THR A 627 -18.63 5.35 -29.24
N ALA A 628 -18.04 6.54 -29.40
CA ALA A 628 -17.68 7.06 -30.71
C ALA A 628 -16.74 6.11 -31.49
N SER A 629 -15.82 5.41 -30.81
CA SER A 629 -14.92 4.46 -31.46
C SER A 629 -15.64 3.20 -31.93
N MET A 630 -16.64 2.71 -31.19
CA MET A 630 -17.47 1.58 -31.59
C MET A 630 -18.31 1.92 -32.83
N LEU A 631 -18.88 3.13 -32.89
CA LEU A 631 -19.59 3.60 -34.10
C LEU A 631 -18.67 3.58 -35.31
N LEU A 632 -17.45 4.11 -35.18
CA LEU A 632 -16.48 4.11 -36.27
C LEU A 632 -16.16 2.69 -36.75
N ASP A 633 -15.80 1.79 -35.83
CA ASP A 633 -15.44 0.40 -36.13
C ASP A 633 -16.59 -0.30 -36.86
N ALA A 634 -17.84 -0.11 -36.41
CA ALA A 634 -19.00 -0.73 -37.03
C ALA A 634 -19.24 -0.25 -38.47
N VAL A 635 -18.95 1.01 -38.78
CA VAL A 635 -19.05 1.49 -40.17
C VAL A 635 -17.90 0.96 -41.01
N LEU A 636 -16.67 0.97 -40.50
CA LEU A 636 -15.50 0.43 -41.22
C LEU A 636 -15.69 -1.06 -41.55
N ASP A 637 -16.23 -1.85 -40.62
CA ASP A 637 -16.58 -3.25 -40.83
C ASP A 637 -17.70 -3.42 -41.87
N ALA A 638 -18.68 -2.51 -41.90
CA ALA A 638 -19.78 -2.55 -42.85
C ALA A 638 -19.35 -2.25 -44.31
N ASP A 639 -18.27 -1.48 -44.50
CA ASP A 639 -17.70 -1.18 -45.82
C ASP A 639 -16.81 -2.28 -46.39
N ALA A 640 -16.32 -3.20 -45.54
CA ALA A 640 -15.48 -4.29 -45.99
C ALA A 640 -16.30 -5.22 -46.92
N PRO A 641 -15.77 -5.62 -48.10
CA PRO A 641 -16.50 -6.48 -49.01
C PRO A 641 -16.92 -7.76 -48.27
N ARG A 642 -18.22 -8.07 -48.32
CA ARG A 642 -18.84 -9.27 -47.70
C ARG A 642 -18.23 -10.54 -48.29
N SER A 643 -17.05 -10.93 -47.82
CA SER A 643 -16.67 -12.33 -47.74
C SER A 643 -17.61 -12.97 -46.73
N THR A 644 -18.50 -13.79 -47.26
CA THR A 644 -19.23 -14.83 -46.55
C THR A 644 -18.35 -15.46 -45.46
N VAL A 645 -18.89 -15.48 -44.24
CA VAL A 645 -18.34 -16.22 -43.08
C VAL A 645 -17.01 -15.64 -42.53
N ARG A 646 -17.08 -14.43 -41.96
CA ARG A 646 -16.20 -14.05 -40.82
C ARG A 646 -16.53 -14.82 -39.52
N GLN A 647 -17.39 -15.84 -39.57
CA GLN A 647 -17.47 -16.87 -38.53
C GLN A 647 -16.27 -17.85 -38.54
N ASP A 648 -15.38 -17.75 -39.54
CA ASP A 648 -14.08 -18.44 -39.53
C ASP A 648 -12.85 -17.51 -39.48
N THR A 649 -13.01 -16.18 -39.47
CA THR A 649 -11.86 -15.25 -39.28
C THR A 649 -11.56 -14.92 -37.82
N VAL A 650 -12.41 -15.32 -36.87
CA VAL A 650 -11.98 -15.48 -35.46
C VAL A 650 -11.22 -16.81 -35.29
N ARG A 651 -11.20 -17.68 -36.30
CA ARG A 651 -10.37 -18.89 -36.36
C ARG A 651 -9.21 -18.83 -37.35
N ALA A 652 -9.04 -17.74 -38.10
CA ALA A 652 -7.93 -17.56 -39.04
C ALA A 652 -6.80 -16.62 -38.53
N SER A 653 -6.78 -16.26 -37.24
CA SER A 653 -5.57 -15.76 -36.57
C SER A 653 -4.88 -16.83 -35.73
N GLN A 654 -5.15 -18.11 -35.97
CA GLN A 654 -4.89 -19.20 -35.02
C GLN A 654 -3.42 -19.53 -34.70
N ARG A 655 -2.44 -18.74 -35.14
CA ARG A 655 -1.04 -18.88 -34.72
C ARG A 655 -0.32 -17.55 -34.65
N ARG A 656 -0.76 -16.62 -33.78
CA ARG A 656 -0.12 -15.29 -33.63
C ARG A 656 1.35 -15.37 -33.21
N LEU A 657 1.74 -16.48 -32.58
CA LEU A 657 3.11 -16.76 -32.15
C LEU A 657 3.85 -17.74 -33.07
N ASN A 658 3.25 -18.19 -34.19
CA ASN A 658 3.91 -18.88 -35.32
C ASN A 658 5.12 -19.80 -35.01
N GLY A 659 5.00 -20.68 -34.00
CA GLY A 659 6.05 -21.64 -33.66
C GLY A 659 7.17 -21.13 -32.74
N LEU A 660 7.03 -19.93 -32.16
CA LEU A 660 7.97 -19.38 -31.16
C LEU A 660 8.21 -20.40 -30.04
N ARG A 661 9.47 -20.64 -29.73
CA ARG A 661 9.91 -21.52 -28.65
C ARG A 661 10.05 -20.72 -27.38
N LEU A 662 9.08 -20.88 -26.49
CA LEU A 662 8.98 -20.15 -25.23
C LEU A 662 9.34 -21.06 -24.07
N LEU A 663 10.10 -20.55 -23.11
CA LEU A 663 10.24 -21.18 -21.79
C LEU A 663 9.39 -20.40 -20.79
N VAL A 664 8.52 -21.09 -20.06
CA VAL A 664 7.76 -20.52 -18.94
C VAL A 664 8.34 -21.07 -17.64
N VAL A 665 8.79 -20.19 -16.77
CA VAL A 665 9.35 -20.51 -15.46
C VAL A 665 8.39 -20.02 -14.39
N GLU A 666 7.74 -20.95 -13.71
CA GLU A 666 6.64 -20.71 -12.77
C GLU A 666 6.67 -21.82 -11.71
N ASP A 667 6.46 -21.52 -10.43
CA ASP A 667 6.53 -22.51 -9.35
C ASP A 667 5.22 -23.27 -9.11
N ASN A 668 4.10 -22.74 -9.57
CA ASN A 668 2.79 -23.35 -9.45
C ASN A 668 2.40 -24.18 -10.69
N LEU A 669 2.22 -25.49 -10.50
CA LEU A 669 1.84 -26.44 -11.57
C LEU A 669 0.55 -26.06 -12.32
N ILE A 670 -0.43 -25.45 -11.64
CA ILE A 670 -1.69 -25.04 -12.29
C ILE A 670 -1.44 -23.83 -13.18
N ASN A 671 -0.64 -22.86 -12.71
CA ASN A 671 -0.27 -21.69 -13.52
C ASN A 671 0.57 -22.09 -14.73
N GLN A 672 1.50 -23.05 -14.57
CA GLN A 672 2.25 -23.65 -15.67
C GLN A 672 1.32 -24.25 -16.72
N GLN A 673 0.34 -25.07 -16.30
CA GLN A 673 -0.61 -25.71 -17.20
C GLN A 673 -1.48 -24.67 -17.94
N VAL A 674 -1.95 -23.65 -17.23
CA VAL A 674 -2.75 -22.56 -17.84
C VAL A 674 -1.92 -21.77 -18.85
N ALA A 675 -0.68 -21.40 -18.50
CA ALA A 675 0.22 -20.68 -19.39
C ALA A 675 0.57 -21.50 -20.64
N GLU A 676 0.88 -22.79 -20.46
CA GLU A 676 1.16 -23.74 -21.53
C GLU A 676 -0.02 -23.85 -22.49
N GLU A 677 -1.24 -24.10 -21.99
CA GLU A 677 -2.42 -24.27 -22.84
C GLU A 677 -2.82 -22.98 -23.56
N LEU A 678 -2.70 -21.81 -22.92
CA LEU A 678 -2.99 -20.52 -23.55
C LEU A 678 -2.00 -20.19 -24.66
N LEU A 679 -0.69 -20.31 -24.41
CA LEU A 679 0.36 -20.00 -25.39
C LEU A 679 0.44 -21.03 -26.52
N ASN A 680 0.22 -22.32 -26.23
CA ASN A 680 0.10 -23.36 -27.26
C ASN A 680 -1.13 -23.12 -28.16
N SER A 681 -2.24 -22.61 -27.60
CA SER A 681 -3.42 -22.24 -28.40
C SER A 681 -3.19 -21.07 -29.38
N GLU A 682 -2.13 -20.28 -29.14
CA GLU A 682 -1.65 -19.21 -30.03
C GLU A 682 -0.50 -19.64 -30.97
N GLY A 683 -0.17 -20.94 -30.96
CA GLY A 683 0.80 -21.55 -31.86
C GLY A 683 2.26 -21.50 -31.41
N ALA A 684 2.56 -21.14 -30.15
CA ALA A 684 3.90 -21.26 -29.58
C ALA A 684 4.25 -22.73 -29.25
N GLN A 685 5.53 -23.03 -29.12
CA GLN A 685 6.06 -24.25 -28.52
C GLN A 685 6.55 -23.93 -27.11
N VAL A 686 5.78 -24.32 -26.11
CA VAL A 686 6.08 -23.99 -24.71
C VAL A 686 6.88 -25.11 -24.05
N SER A 687 7.94 -24.75 -23.33
CA SER A 687 8.63 -25.59 -22.36
C SER A 687 8.41 -25.02 -20.96
N LEU A 688 8.37 -25.87 -19.95
CA LEU A 688 8.07 -25.49 -18.56
C LEU A 688 9.27 -25.75 -17.65
N ALA A 689 9.48 -24.87 -16.67
CA ALA A 689 10.42 -25.05 -15.57
C ALA A 689 9.78 -24.63 -14.23
N ALA A 690 10.03 -25.40 -13.18
CA ALA A 690 9.34 -25.26 -11.89
C ALA A 690 9.97 -24.27 -10.90
N ASN A 691 11.14 -23.71 -11.22
CA ASN A 691 11.80 -22.67 -10.44
C ASN A 691 12.90 -22.00 -11.27
N GLY A 692 13.46 -20.89 -10.77
CA GLY A 692 14.49 -20.14 -11.49
C GLY A 692 15.73 -20.96 -11.84
N GLN A 693 16.16 -21.89 -10.98
CA GLN A 693 17.37 -22.71 -11.21
C GLN A 693 17.18 -23.66 -12.39
N LEU A 694 16.07 -24.39 -12.41
CA LEU A 694 15.66 -25.25 -13.53
C LEU A 694 15.43 -24.43 -14.81
N GLY A 695 14.95 -23.19 -14.67
CA GLY A 695 14.83 -22.25 -15.78
C GLY A 695 16.19 -21.91 -16.40
N VAL A 696 17.19 -21.60 -15.56
CA VAL A 696 18.56 -21.34 -16.02
C VAL A 696 19.15 -22.56 -16.72
N GLU A 697 19.03 -23.74 -16.11
CA GLU A 697 19.53 -25.00 -16.69
C GLU A 697 18.87 -25.32 -18.03
N ALA A 698 17.56 -25.13 -18.15
CA ALA A 698 16.82 -25.35 -19.38
C ALA A 698 17.30 -24.43 -20.51
N VAL A 699 17.56 -23.15 -20.23
CA VAL A 699 18.08 -22.20 -21.23
C VAL A 699 19.49 -22.58 -21.66
N LEU A 700 20.38 -22.94 -20.72
CA LEU A 700 21.76 -23.31 -21.02
C LEU A 700 21.87 -24.62 -21.81
N ALA A 701 20.97 -25.57 -21.57
CA ALA A 701 20.95 -26.86 -22.26
C ALA A 701 20.27 -26.82 -23.65
N ALA A 702 19.42 -25.82 -23.91
CA ALA A 702 18.57 -25.78 -25.10
C ALA A 702 19.35 -25.57 -26.41
N HIS A 703 19.24 -26.55 -27.32
CA HIS A 703 19.73 -26.46 -28.70
C HIS A 703 18.65 -26.96 -29.67
N PRO A 704 18.07 -26.09 -30.53
CA PRO A 704 18.31 -24.63 -30.63
C PRO A 704 17.87 -23.87 -29.37
N GLN A 705 18.32 -22.63 -29.19
CA GLN A 705 17.91 -21.74 -28.08
C GLN A 705 16.42 -21.37 -28.15
N PHE A 706 15.88 -20.90 -27.02
CA PHE A 706 14.53 -20.33 -26.92
C PHE A 706 14.47 -18.94 -27.55
N ASP A 707 13.30 -18.57 -28.06
CA ASP A 707 13.05 -17.26 -28.66
C ASP A 707 12.69 -16.21 -27.61
N ALA A 708 12.08 -16.63 -26.49
CA ALA A 708 11.87 -15.79 -25.30
C ALA A 708 11.64 -16.65 -24.05
N VAL A 709 11.85 -16.05 -22.87
CA VAL A 709 11.58 -16.65 -21.56
C VAL A 709 10.56 -15.80 -20.81
N LEU A 710 9.50 -16.42 -20.33
CA LEU A 710 8.57 -15.86 -19.36
C LEU A 710 9.00 -16.32 -17.97
N MET A 711 9.44 -15.39 -17.12
CA MET A 711 10.09 -15.69 -15.86
C MET A 711 9.28 -15.12 -14.70
N ASP A 712 8.72 -15.97 -13.84
CA ASP A 712 8.17 -15.49 -12.58
C ASP A 712 9.28 -14.87 -11.70
N VAL A 713 8.98 -13.72 -11.12
CA VAL A 713 9.92 -13.01 -10.25
C VAL A 713 10.02 -13.67 -8.89
N GLN A 714 8.90 -14.16 -8.34
CA GLN A 714 8.83 -14.69 -6.98
C GLN A 714 8.68 -16.21 -7.01
N MET A 715 9.82 -16.91 -6.98
CA MET A 715 9.86 -18.37 -6.95
C MET A 715 10.87 -18.88 -5.90
N PRO A 716 10.64 -20.05 -5.29
CA PRO A 716 11.60 -20.70 -4.39
C PRO A 716 12.89 -21.15 -5.11
N VAL A 717 13.91 -21.51 -4.34
CA VAL A 717 15.26 -21.93 -4.77
C VAL A 717 16.07 -20.80 -5.40
N LEU A 718 15.64 -20.26 -6.54
CA LEU A 718 16.28 -19.15 -7.23
C LEU A 718 15.20 -18.21 -7.75
N ASP A 719 15.20 -16.97 -7.26
CA ASP A 719 14.24 -15.95 -7.68
C ASP A 719 14.49 -15.51 -9.14
N GLY A 720 13.47 -14.95 -9.79
CA GLY A 720 13.55 -14.57 -11.20
C GLY A 720 14.62 -13.51 -11.49
N TYR A 721 14.94 -12.65 -10.52
CA TYR A 721 15.99 -11.64 -10.66
C TYR A 721 17.38 -12.27 -10.67
N ALA A 722 17.62 -13.21 -9.75
CA ALA A 722 18.87 -13.95 -9.63
C ALA A 722 19.07 -14.88 -10.82
N ALA A 723 18.01 -15.57 -11.26
CA ALA A 723 18.00 -16.38 -12.47
C ALA A 723 18.35 -15.56 -13.71
N THR A 724 17.76 -14.37 -13.85
CA THR A 724 18.07 -13.47 -14.97
C THR A 724 19.52 -12.99 -14.93
N ARG A 725 20.02 -12.56 -13.77
CA ARG A 725 21.43 -12.16 -13.62
C ARG A 725 22.38 -13.30 -13.99
N ALA A 726 22.06 -14.54 -13.59
CA ALA A 726 22.84 -15.71 -13.96
C ALA A 726 22.86 -15.91 -15.48
N LEU A 727 21.71 -15.82 -16.16
CA LEU A 727 21.62 -15.95 -17.63
C LEU A 727 22.37 -14.83 -18.36
N ARG A 728 22.40 -13.61 -17.82
CA ARG A 728 23.11 -12.46 -18.41
C ARG A 728 24.62 -12.51 -18.25
N THR A 729 25.18 -13.42 -17.44
CA THR A 729 26.64 -13.60 -17.37
C THR A 729 27.22 -14.26 -18.63
N ASP A 730 26.39 -14.98 -19.40
CA ASP A 730 26.79 -15.57 -20.68
C ASP A 730 26.56 -14.58 -21.84
N ALA A 731 27.64 -14.25 -22.55
CA ALA A 731 27.60 -13.34 -23.68
C ALA A 731 26.71 -13.84 -24.84
N ALA A 732 26.51 -15.15 -24.98
CA ALA A 732 25.62 -15.73 -25.98
C ALA A 732 24.13 -15.52 -25.67
N LEU A 733 23.79 -15.27 -24.41
CA LEU A 733 22.41 -15.08 -23.92
C LEU A 733 22.08 -13.62 -23.62
N ALA A 734 23.01 -12.69 -23.88
CA ALA A 734 22.85 -11.27 -23.58
C ALA A 734 21.59 -10.65 -24.24
N ASN A 735 21.21 -11.16 -25.42
CA ASN A 735 20.08 -10.65 -26.21
C ASN A 735 18.80 -11.48 -26.09
N LEU A 736 18.81 -12.59 -25.34
CA LEU A 736 17.61 -13.42 -25.16
C LEU A 736 16.50 -12.60 -24.48
N PRO A 737 15.31 -12.44 -25.08
CA PRO A 737 14.21 -11.75 -24.42
C PRO A 737 13.76 -12.49 -23.15
N ILE A 738 13.86 -11.83 -21.99
CA ILE A 738 13.35 -12.33 -20.71
C ILE A 738 12.27 -11.35 -20.23
N ILE A 739 11.03 -11.82 -20.15
CA ILE A 739 9.87 -11.05 -19.69
C ILE A 739 9.52 -11.52 -18.29
N ALA A 740 9.54 -10.60 -17.34
CA ALA A 740 9.17 -10.85 -15.96
C ALA A 740 7.66 -11.06 -15.83
N MET A 741 7.21 -12.04 -15.05
CA MET A 741 5.82 -12.17 -14.64
C MET A 741 5.73 -11.71 -13.18
N THR A 742 5.08 -10.57 -12.93
CA THR A 742 5.03 -9.95 -11.59
C THR A 742 3.62 -9.98 -11.00
N ALA A 743 3.50 -10.04 -9.67
CA ALA A 743 2.20 -9.97 -8.99
C ALA A 743 1.54 -8.58 -9.05
N ASN A 744 2.30 -7.55 -9.46
CA ASN A 744 1.84 -6.17 -9.64
C ASN A 744 2.69 -5.51 -10.75
N ALA A 745 2.07 -4.82 -11.71
CA ALA A 745 2.77 -4.15 -12.82
C ALA A 745 3.13 -2.69 -12.47
N MET A 746 3.72 -2.46 -11.29
CA MET A 746 4.08 -1.12 -10.83
C MET A 746 5.44 -0.68 -11.40
N ALA A 747 5.64 0.63 -11.60
CA ALA A 747 6.90 1.20 -12.10
C ALA A 747 8.15 0.79 -11.28
N THR A 748 8.01 0.58 -9.97
CA THR A 748 9.10 0.11 -9.10
C THR A 748 9.53 -1.32 -9.40
N ASP A 749 8.58 -2.20 -9.77
CA ASP A 749 8.87 -3.58 -10.14
C ASP A 749 9.51 -3.62 -11.53
N ARG A 750 9.07 -2.74 -12.44
CA ARG A 750 9.70 -2.54 -13.77
C ARG A 750 11.16 -2.11 -13.66
N GLU A 751 11.47 -1.13 -12.80
CA GLU A 751 12.84 -0.64 -12.59
C GLU A 751 13.75 -1.76 -12.06
N ALA A 752 13.27 -2.56 -11.09
CA ALA A 752 13.99 -3.70 -10.55
C ALA A 752 14.22 -4.82 -11.59
N CYS A 753 13.21 -5.10 -12.43
CA CYS A 753 13.33 -6.05 -13.55
C CYS A 753 14.39 -5.61 -14.56
N LEU A 754 14.38 -4.34 -14.97
CA LEU A 754 15.35 -3.77 -15.89
C LEU A 754 16.77 -3.79 -15.31
N GLN A 755 16.94 -3.44 -14.02
CA GLN A 755 18.24 -3.51 -13.34
C GLN A 755 18.78 -4.95 -13.23
N ALA A 756 17.90 -5.95 -13.11
CA ALA A 756 18.29 -7.35 -13.13
C ALA A 756 18.66 -7.88 -14.53
N GLY A 757 18.40 -7.10 -15.60
CA GLY A 757 18.68 -7.45 -16.98
C GLY A 757 17.50 -8.07 -17.75
N MET A 758 16.27 -7.97 -17.23
CA MET A 758 15.05 -8.36 -17.95
C MET A 758 14.66 -7.29 -18.98
N ASN A 759 13.92 -7.68 -20.01
CA ASN A 759 13.56 -6.81 -21.13
C ASN A 759 12.25 -6.05 -20.90
N ASP A 760 11.28 -6.70 -20.24
CA ASP A 760 10.05 -6.07 -19.77
C ASP A 760 9.38 -6.95 -18.70
N HIS A 761 8.17 -6.59 -18.29
CA HIS A 761 7.36 -7.28 -17.31
C HIS A 761 5.90 -7.36 -17.77
N ILE A 762 5.16 -8.32 -17.23
CA ILE A 762 3.72 -8.48 -17.37
C ILE A 762 3.09 -8.86 -16.03
N GLY A 763 1.94 -8.26 -15.71
CA GLY A 763 1.22 -8.55 -14.48
C GLY A 763 0.56 -9.94 -14.50
N LYS A 764 0.52 -10.61 -13.34
CA LYS A 764 -0.21 -11.86 -13.11
C LYS A 764 -1.59 -11.58 -12.47
N PRO A 765 -2.69 -12.16 -12.98
CA PRO A 765 -2.79 -12.97 -14.19
C PRO A 765 -2.59 -12.12 -15.46
N PHE A 766 -1.88 -12.66 -16.43
CA PHE A 766 -1.54 -11.94 -17.66
C PHE A 766 -2.68 -12.01 -18.69
N ASP A 767 -2.97 -10.88 -19.35
CA ASP A 767 -3.84 -10.88 -20.52
C ASP A 767 -3.10 -11.47 -21.72
N LEU A 768 -3.70 -12.48 -22.37
CA LEU A 768 -3.07 -13.19 -23.48
C LEU A 768 -2.76 -12.27 -24.68
N ASN A 769 -3.59 -11.25 -24.95
CA ASN A 769 -3.35 -10.33 -26.06
C ASN A 769 -2.21 -9.37 -25.74
N GLU A 770 -2.12 -8.91 -24.49
CA GLU A 770 -1.02 -8.09 -24.01
C GLU A 770 0.31 -8.86 -24.05
N LEU A 771 0.31 -10.11 -23.59
CA LEU A 771 1.47 -10.99 -23.63
C LEU A 771 1.94 -11.26 -25.06
N VAL A 772 1.00 -11.56 -25.97
CA VAL A 772 1.32 -11.78 -27.40
C VAL A 772 1.91 -10.51 -28.03
N ALA A 773 1.31 -9.34 -27.80
CA ALA A 773 1.84 -8.07 -28.32
C ALA A 773 3.25 -7.76 -27.77
N LEU A 774 3.48 -8.09 -26.48
CA LEU A 774 4.78 -7.91 -25.84
C LEU A 774 5.84 -8.84 -26.44
N LEU A 775 5.52 -10.12 -26.64
CA LEU A 775 6.41 -11.09 -27.27
C LEU A 775 6.74 -10.70 -28.72
N GLN A 776 5.75 -10.24 -29.48
CA GLN A 776 5.93 -9.77 -30.87
C GLN A 776 6.82 -8.53 -30.98
N ARG A 777 6.99 -7.76 -29.91
CA ARG A 777 7.86 -6.57 -29.88
C ARG A 777 9.34 -6.93 -29.69
N PHE A 778 9.63 -8.04 -29.01
CA PHE A 778 10.99 -8.47 -28.68
C PHE A 778 11.52 -9.60 -29.55
N VAL A 779 10.65 -10.26 -30.32
CA VAL A 779 11.01 -11.35 -31.21
C VAL A 779 10.60 -10.97 -32.64
N ASP A 780 11.58 -10.92 -33.55
CA ASP A 780 11.32 -10.74 -34.98
C ASP A 780 10.57 -11.97 -35.51
N LEU A 781 9.26 -11.84 -35.68
CA LEU A 781 8.46 -12.87 -36.34
C LEU A 781 8.90 -13.01 -37.80
N PRO A 782 9.13 -14.23 -38.31
CA PRO A 782 9.39 -14.43 -39.73
C PRO A 782 8.22 -13.85 -40.55
N THR A 783 8.51 -12.87 -41.39
CA THR A 783 7.53 -12.34 -42.35
C THR A 783 7.24 -13.42 -43.39
N ALA A 784 5.96 -13.63 -43.67
CA ALA A 784 5.50 -14.59 -44.66
C ALA A 784 5.91 -14.14 -46.07
N ASP A 785 7.06 -14.61 -46.56
CA ASP A 785 7.28 -14.74 -48.00
C ASP A 785 6.57 -16.01 -48.46
N ALA A 786 5.50 -15.80 -49.22
CA ALA A 786 4.83 -16.84 -49.97
C ALA A 786 5.79 -17.39 -51.04
N THR A 787 5.73 -18.72 -51.24
CA THR A 787 6.44 -19.53 -52.25
C THR A 787 7.83 -20.08 -51.89
N ALA A 788 7.88 -20.90 -50.82
CA ALA A 788 8.84 -22.01 -50.78
C ALA A 788 8.12 -23.28 -50.28
N SER A 789 7.79 -24.13 -51.24
CA SER A 789 7.59 -25.59 -51.15
C SER A 789 7.04 -26.16 -49.84
N LEU A 790 5.73 -26.38 -49.83
CA LEU A 790 5.06 -27.40 -49.01
C LEU A 790 5.51 -28.80 -49.45
N ASP A 791 6.75 -29.19 -49.14
CA ASP A 791 7.23 -30.57 -49.18
C ASP A 791 8.42 -30.70 -48.24
N GLY A 792 8.11 -30.82 -46.95
CA GLY A 792 9.09 -30.98 -45.88
C GLY A 792 8.50 -31.43 -44.54
N ARG A 793 7.23 -31.87 -44.51
CA ARG A 793 6.79 -32.71 -43.40
C ARG A 793 7.37 -34.11 -43.65
N PRO A 794 8.11 -34.70 -42.71
CA PRO A 794 8.23 -36.15 -42.71
C PRO A 794 6.79 -36.69 -42.67
N PRO A 795 6.43 -37.69 -43.51
CA PRO A 795 5.09 -38.24 -43.47
C PRO A 795 4.79 -38.71 -42.05
N LEU A 796 3.62 -38.32 -41.58
CA LEU A 796 2.97 -38.90 -40.41
C LEU A 796 2.66 -40.35 -40.79
N HIS A 797 3.60 -41.25 -40.55
CA HIS A 797 3.51 -42.71 -40.34
C HIS A 797 4.88 -43.34 -40.66
N GLU A 798 5.87 -43.13 -39.78
CA GLU A 798 6.69 -44.29 -39.43
C GLU A 798 5.81 -45.13 -38.51
N ALA A 799 5.31 -46.26 -39.00
CA ALA A 799 4.63 -47.22 -38.17
C ALA A 799 5.63 -47.64 -37.08
N LEU A 800 5.44 -47.13 -35.87
CA LEU A 800 6.16 -47.61 -34.69
C LEU A 800 5.92 -49.13 -34.65
N PRO A 801 6.98 -49.95 -34.50
CA PRO A 801 6.82 -51.39 -34.48
C PRO A 801 5.80 -51.76 -33.41
N PRO A 802 4.82 -52.63 -33.70
CA PRO A 802 3.84 -53.02 -32.71
C PRO A 802 4.57 -53.68 -31.54
N THR A 803 4.58 -53.01 -30.39
CA THR A 803 5.11 -53.53 -29.13
C THR A 803 4.00 -54.30 -28.43
N PRO A 804 4.08 -55.65 -28.35
CA PRO A 804 3.06 -56.44 -27.69
C PRO A 804 2.89 -55.97 -26.23
N GLY A 805 1.67 -55.59 -25.84
CA GLY A 805 1.36 -55.11 -24.48
C GLY A 805 1.31 -53.59 -24.29
N VAL A 806 1.88 -52.78 -25.20
CA VAL A 806 1.87 -51.31 -25.11
C VAL A 806 1.35 -50.69 -26.40
N ASP A 807 0.21 -50.00 -26.33
CA ASP A 807 -0.30 -49.20 -27.45
C ASP A 807 0.36 -47.82 -27.45
N LEU A 808 1.57 -47.79 -28.01
CA LEU A 808 2.43 -46.61 -28.04
C LEU A 808 1.82 -45.46 -28.86
N GLN A 809 1.03 -45.79 -29.89
CA GLN A 809 0.39 -44.82 -30.75
C GLN A 809 -0.73 -44.08 -30.02
N VAL A 810 -1.56 -44.82 -29.27
CA VAL A 810 -2.61 -44.22 -28.42
C VAL A 810 -2.01 -43.44 -27.25
N ALA A 811 -0.95 -43.96 -26.63
CA ALA A 811 -0.32 -43.31 -25.49
C ALA A 811 0.34 -41.97 -25.87
N LEU A 812 1.07 -41.93 -27.00
CA LEU A 812 1.64 -40.70 -27.52
C LEU A 812 0.56 -39.72 -27.97
N ALA A 813 -0.54 -40.19 -28.56
CA ALA A 813 -1.67 -39.33 -28.93
C ALA A 813 -2.32 -38.66 -27.71
N ARG A 814 -2.42 -39.35 -26.57
CA ARG A 814 -2.91 -38.78 -25.30
C ARG A 814 -1.98 -37.74 -24.70
N LEU A 815 -0.69 -37.84 -25.00
CA LEU A 815 0.34 -36.86 -24.63
C LEU A 815 0.67 -35.91 -25.80
N SER A 816 -0.26 -35.72 -26.74
CA SER A 816 -0.16 -34.77 -27.86
C SER A 816 1.09 -34.95 -28.74
N GLY A 817 1.64 -36.16 -28.81
CA GLY A 817 2.83 -36.52 -29.57
C GLY A 817 4.17 -36.30 -28.85
N ASN A 818 4.16 -35.91 -27.57
CA ASN A 818 5.36 -35.57 -26.81
C ASN A 818 6.11 -36.83 -26.30
N ARG A 819 7.11 -37.27 -27.09
CA ARG A 819 7.94 -38.45 -26.78
C ARG A 819 8.75 -38.31 -25.49
N SER A 820 9.27 -37.12 -25.21
CA SER A 820 10.11 -36.86 -24.03
C SER A 820 9.30 -36.94 -22.74
N LEU A 821 8.08 -36.41 -22.76
CA LEU A 821 7.14 -36.52 -21.64
C LEU A 821 6.73 -37.98 -21.42
N TYR A 822 6.42 -38.72 -22.50
CA TYR A 822 6.11 -40.15 -22.42
C TYR A 822 7.25 -40.95 -21.76
N LEU A 823 8.50 -40.73 -22.17
CA LEU A 823 9.66 -41.41 -21.59
C LEU A 823 9.85 -41.10 -20.10
N ARG A 824 9.64 -39.85 -19.66
CA ARG A 824 9.71 -39.46 -18.24
C ARG A 824 8.63 -40.15 -17.42
N THR A 825 7.37 -40.06 -17.85
CA THR A 825 6.24 -40.71 -17.16
C THR A 825 6.42 -42.23 -17.09
N ALA A 826 6.96 -42.84 -18.15
CA ALA A 826 7.28 -44.26 -18.16
C ALA A 826 8.40 -44.64 -17.17
N HIS A 827 9.46 -43.83 -17.06
CA HIS A 827 10.52 -44.01 -16.06
C HIS A 827 10.00 -43.89 -14.62
N ASP A 828 9.19 -42.88 -14.32
CA ASP A 828 8.61 -42.70 -12.98
C ASP A 828 7.68 -43.85 -12.58
N PHE A 829 6.88 -44.33 -13.52
CA PHE A 829 6.05 -45.52 -13.31
C PHE A 829 6.89 -46.78 -13.01
N LEU A 830 7.98 -47.00 -13.77
CA LEU A 830 8.88 -48.13 -13.54
C LEU A 830 9.65 -48.08 -12.21
N ARG A 831 9.83 -46.89 -11.64
CA ARG A 831 10.44 -46.65 -10.31
C ARG A 831 9.47 -46.92 -9.17
N THR A 832 8.21 -46.54 -9.34
CA THR A 832 7.16 -46.64 -8.31
C THR A 832 6.41 -47.97 -8.30
N ARG A 833 6.58 -48.81 -9.33
CA ARG A 833 5.91 -50.13 -9.45
C ARG A 833 6.19 -51.12 -8.32
N THR A 834 7.37 -51.05 -7.69
CA THR A 834 7.82 -52.06 -6.70
C THR A 834 7.04 -52.01 -5.40
N THR A 835 6.46 -50.86 -5.05
CA THR A 835 5.67 -50.67 -3.83
C THR A 835 4.16 -50.73 -4.09
N ALA A 836 3.71 -50.58 -5.33
CA ALA A 836 2.28 -50.45 -5.67
C ALA A 836 1.44 -51.69 -5.30
N VAL A 837 1.94 -52.91 -5.57
CA VAL A 837 1.21 -54.15 -5.23
C VAL A 837 1.27 -54.46 -3.73
N ALA A 838 2.43 -54.23 -3.10
CA ALA A 838 2.60 -54.46 -1.67
C ALA A 838 1.75 -53.49 -0.82
N ALA A 839 1.70 -52.21 -1.22
CA ALA A 839 0.84 -51.22 -0.57
C ALA A 839 -0.64 -51.52 -0.74
N LEU A 840 -1.04 -52.04 -1.90
CA LEU A 840 -2.41 -52.48 -2.15
C LEU A 840 -2.77 -53.72 -1.33
N GLU A 841 -1.86 -54.68 -1.23
CA GLU A 841 -2.03 -55.86 -0.39
C GLU A 841 -2.20 -55.49 1.09
N GLN A 842 -1.36 -54.57 1.58
CA GLN A 842 -1.41 -54.08 2.95
C GLN A 842 -2.72 -53.32 3.25
N ALA A 843 -3.16 -52.43 2.35
CA ALA A 843 -4.42 -51.70 2.51
C ALA A 843 -5.62 -52.66 2.54
N LEU A 844 -5.59 -53.73 1.74
CA LEU A 844 -6.66 -54.72 1.71
C LEU A 844 -6.63 -55.65 2.92
N GLN A 845 -5.45 -56.07 3.41
CA GLN A 845 -5.32 -56.84 4.66
C GLN A 845 -5.76 -56.03 5.89
N ALA A 846 -5.55 -54.72 5.88
CA ALA A 846 -6.02 -53.80 6.92
C ALA A 846 -7.52 -53.47 6.84
N GLY A 847 -8.24 -53.94 5.81
CA GLY A 847 -9.66 -53.64 5.59
C GLY A 847 -9.93 -52.22 5.10
N GLU A 848 -8.91 -51.51 4.61
CA GLU A 848 -9.00 -50.12 4.15
C GLU A 848 -9.39 -50.04 2.67
N PHE A 849 -10.59 -50.52 2.35
CA PHE A 849 -11.08 -50.62 0.97
C PHE A 849 -11.12 -49.28 0.22
N GLY A 850 -11.28 -48.16 0.93
CA GLY A 850 -11.21 -46.82 0.34
C GLY A 850 -9.81 -46.48 -0.18
N GLN A 851 -8.76 -46.78 0.57
CA GLN A 851 -7.37 -46.57 0.15
C GLN A 851 -7.01 -47.51 -1.02
N ALA A 852 -7.41 -48.78 -0.94
CA ALA A 852 -7.19 -49.74 -2.00
C ALA A 852 -7.88 -49.33 -3.31
N THR A 853 -9.11 -48.79 -3.24
CA THR A 853 -9.83 -48.26 -4.42
C THR A 853 -9.09 -47.07 -5.04
N LEU A 854 -8.59 -46.16 -4.22
CA LEU A 854 -7.83 -44.99 -4.69
C LEU A 854 -6.50 -45.39 -5.36
N GLN A 855 -5.80 -46.36 -4.79
CA GLN A 855 -4.55 -46.89 -5.37
C GLN A 855 -4.82 -47.59 -6.71
N LEU A 856 -5.89 -48.38 -6.82
CA LEU A 856 -6.31 -49.01 -8.07
C LEU A 856 -6.76 -47.99 -9.13
N HIS A 857 -7.47 -46.93 -8.72
CA HIS A 857 -7.86 -45.82 -9.59
C HIS A 857 -6.64 -45.10 -10.17
N THR A 858 -5.64 -44.83 -9.31
CA THR A 858 -4.39 -44.19 -9.68
C THR A 858 -3.58 -45.06 -10.65
N LEU A 859 -3.44 -46.36 -10.33
CA LEU A 859 -2.73 -47.33 -11.16
C LEU A 859 -3.36 -47.45 -12.55
N LYS A 860 -4.70 -47.51 -12.62
CA LYS A 860 -5.47 -47.53 -13.87
C LYS A 860 -5.24 -46.26 -14.70
N GLY A 861 -5.27 -45.08 -14.08
CA GLY A 861 -5.08 -43.80 -14.76
C GLY A 861 -3.68 -43.70 -15.39
N ILE A 862 -2.64 -44.07 -14.64
CA ILE A 862 -1.26 -44.03 -15.12
C ILE A 862 -1.02 -45.09 -16.20
N ALA A 863 -1.49 -46.33 -15.99
CA ALA A 863 -1.41 -47.41 -16.98
C ALA A 863 -2.13 -47.04 -18.29
N GLY A 864 -3.31 -46.42 -18.19
CA GLY A 864 -4.04 -45.90 -19.34
C GLY A 864 -3.28 -44.81 -20.08
N THR A 865 -2.63 -43.89 -19.37
CA THR A 865 -1.83 -42.83 -19.98
C THR A 865 -0.61 -43.38 -20.73
N LEU A 866 0.00 -44.45 -20.20
CA LEU A 866 1.19 -45.09 -20.80
C LEU A 866 0.87 -46.10 -21.91
N GLY A 867 -0.41 -46.37 -22.19
CA GLY A 867 -0.84 -47.34 -23.19
C GLY A 867 -0.79 -48.81 -22.73
N LEU A 868 -0.62 -49.05 -21.42
CA LEU A 868 -0.63 -50.37 -20.77
C LEU A 868 -2.07 -50.84 -20.59
N THR A 869 -2.66 -51.28 -21.69
CA THR A 869 -4.11 -51.52 -21.78
C THR A 869 -4.55 -52.70 -20.91
N ALA A 870 -3.74 -53.75 -20.82
CA ALA A 870 -4.04 -54.91 -19.98
C ALA A 870 -4.02 -54.53 -18.49
N LEU A 871 -2.97 -53.85 -18.03
CA LEU A 871 -2.88 -53.37 -16.64
C LEU A 871 -4.01 -52.39 -16.29
N ALA A 872 -4.34 -51.44 -17.17
CA ALA A 872 -5.43 -50.50 -16.93
C ALA A 872 -6.80 -51.21 -16.81
N GLN A 873 -7.03 -52.27 -17.59
CA GLN A 873 -8.23 -53.07 -17.51
C GLN A 873 -8.29 -53.91 -16.23
N THR A 874 -7.19 -54.58 -15.87
CA THR A 874 -7.12 -55.39 -14.64
C THR A 874 -7.29 -54.52 -13.41
N ALA A 875 -6.60 -53.37 -13.34
CA ALA A 875 -6.75 -52.41 -12.25
C ALA A 875 -8.18 -51.85 -12.18
N GLY A 876 -8.80 -51.51 -13.32
CA GLY A 876 -10.18 -51.04 -13.37
C GLY A 876 -11.25 -52.10 -13.04
N HIS A 877 -10.96 -53.39 -13.26
CA HIS A 877 -11.82 -54.48 -12.84
C HIS A 877 -11.79 -54.64 -11.31
N LEU A 878 -10.59 -54.61 -10.73
CA LEU A 878 -10.40 -54.68 -9.28
C LEU A 878 -10.95 -53.44 -8.57
N GLU A 879 -10.76 -52.25 -9.14
CA GLU A 879 -11.32 -50.98 -8.64
C GLU A 879 -12.84 -51.05 -8.48
N LYS A 880 -13.56 -51.68 -9.42
CA LYS A 880 -15.02 -51.82 -9.37
C LYS A 880 -15.50 -52.87 -8.38
N ARG A 881 -14.67 -53.86 -8.08
CA ARG A 881 -14.96 -54.95 -7.15
C ARG A 881 -14.58 -54.61 -5.71
N CYS A 882 -13.59 -53.73 -5.52
CA CYS A 882 -13.09 -53.30 -4.22
C CYS A 882 -14.17 -52.71 -3.26
N PRO A 883 -15.22 -52.01 -3.74
CA PRO A 883 -16.29 -51.49 -2.87
C PRO A 883 -17.39 -52.50 -2.49
N GLN A 884 -17.41 -53.72 -3.07
CA GLN A 884 -18.41 -54.72 -2.73
C GLN A 884 -17.96 -55.54 -1.52
N GLU A 885 -18.82 -55.68 -0.49
CA GLU A 885 -18.63 -56.50 0.73
C GLU A 885 -18.37 -58.02 0.47
N ALA A 886 -18.15 -58.41 -0.78
CA ALA A 886 -17.98 -59.77 -1.27
C ALA A 886 -16.51 -60.22 -1.42
N TRP A 887 -15.55 -59.62 -0.71
CA TRP A 887 -14.16 -60.10 -0.63
C TRP A 887 -13.99 -61.14 0.50
N GLN A 888 -14.98 -62.02 0.69
CA GLN A 888 -15.05 -62.92 1.86
C GLN A 888 -14.26 -64.25 1.70
N ALA A 889 -13.73 -64.55 0.52
CA ALA A 889 -12.90 -65.74 0.30
C ALA A 889 -11.43 -65.36 0.07
N ALA A 890 -10.55 -65.62 1.05
CA ALA A 890 -9.12 -65.31 0.99
C ALA A 890 -8.38 -65.95 -0.22
N ALA A 891 -8.94 -67.01 -0.81
CA ALA A 891 -8.36 -67.69 -1.98
C ALA A 891 -8.56 -66.92 -3.30
N ASP A 892 -9.70 -66.25 -3.48
CA ASP A 892 -9.98 -65.44 -4.69
C ASP A 892 -9.19 -64.13 -4.67
N PHE A 893 -8.98 -63.58 -3.46
CA PHE A 893 -8.17 -62.39 -3.18
C PHE A 893 -6.72 -62.52 -3.66
N ALA A 894 -6.03 -63.57 -3.19
CA ALA A 894 -4.62 -63.79 -3.53
C ALA A 894 -4.44 -64.11 -5.03
N THR A 895 -5.45 -64.74 -5.64
CA THR A 895 -5.42 -65.08 -7.07
C THR A 895 -5.59 -63.84 -7.95
N GLU A 896 -6.52 -62.94 -7.62
CA GLU A 896 -6.76 -61.70 -8.37
C GLU A 896 -5.62 -60.67 -8.18
N LEU A 897 -5.06 -60.57 -6.97
CA LEU A 897 -3.90 -59.72 -6.69
C LEU A 897 -2.63 -60.28 -7.38
N GLY A 898 -2.46 -61.60 -7.37
CA GLY A 898 -1.42 -62.29 -8.13
C GLY A 898 -1.53 -62.02 -9.64
N ALA A 899 -2.74 -62.07 -10.20
CA ALA A 899 -2.97 -61.73 -11.61
C ALA A 899 -2.66 -60.26 -11.93
N LEU A 900 -2.95 -59.32 -11.02
CA LEU A 900 -2.55 -57.92 -11.17
C LEU A 900 -1.02 -57.76 -11.11
N ALA A 901 -0.35 -58.46 -10.20
CA ALA A 901 1.11 -58.45 -10.08
C ALA A 901 1.79 -59.02 -11.32
N ASP A 902 1.29 -60.15 -11.84
CA ASP A 902 1.76 -60.78 -13.07
C ASP A 902 1.56 -59.86 -14.28
N THR A 903 0.38 -59.22 -14.38
CA THR A 903 0.08 -58.26 -15.44
C THR A 903 0.97 -57.02 -15.35
N LEU A 904 1.18 -56.48 -14.14
CA LEU A 904 2.07 -55.34 -13.89
C LEU A 904 3.50 -55.68 -14.30
N GLN A 905 3.99 -56.87 -13.97
CA GLN A 905 5.34 -57.31 -14.31
C GLN A 905 5.50 -57.50 -15.82
N ALA A 906 4.52 -58.11 -16.49
CA ALA A 906 4.51 -58.28 -17.95
C ALA A 906 4.44 -56.94 -18.70
N ASP A 907 3.54 -56.05 -18.29
CA ASP A 907 3.37 -54.73 -18.92
C ASP A 907 4.57 -53.81 -18.64
N CYS A 908 5.23 -53.92 -17.47
CA CYS A 908 6.49 -53.19 -17.22
C CYS A 908 7.63 -53.65 -18.14
N ALA A 909 7.75 -54.96 -18.39
CA ALA A 909 8.74 -55.49 -19.33
C ALA A 909 8.44 -55.03 -20.77
N ALA A 910 7.16 -55.01 -21.16
CA ALA A 910 6.72 -54.49 -22.46
C ALA A 910 6.97 -52.97 -22.58
N LEU A 911 6.76 -52.21 -21.52
CA LEU A 911 7.03 -50.77 -21.47
C LEU A 911 8.54 -50.48 -21.59
N GLN A 912 9.39 -51.22 -20.90
CA GLN A 912 10.84 -51.10 -21.03
C GLN A 912 11.31 -51.39 -22.46
N ALA A 913 10.75 -52.41 -23.11
CA ALA A 913 11.02 -52.70 -24.51
C ALA A 913 10.54 -51.56 -25.43
N ALA A 914 9.34 -51.01 -25.20
CA ALA A 914 8.79 -49.89 -25.97
C ALA A 914 9.60 -48.60 -25.82
N MET A 915 10.16 -48.33 -24.64
CA MET A 915 11.03 -47.18 -24.40
C MET A 915 12.34 -47.26 -25.20
N SER A 916 12.89 -48.47 -25.40
CA SER A 916 14.11 -48.64 -26.21
C SER A 916 13.91 -48.33 -27.69
N HIS A 917 12.70 -48.51 -28.22
CA HIS A 917 12.33 -48.13 -29.59
C HIS A 917 12.14 -46.62 -29.79
N LEU A 918 12.01 -45.84 -28.71
CA LEU A 918 11.83 -44.39 -28.74
C LEU A 918 13.14 -43.62 -28.49
N GLN A 919 14.24 -44.30 -28.18
CA GLN A 919 15.57 -43.69 -28.04
C GLN A 919 16.29 -43.60 -29.40
N PRO A 920 17.03 -42.52 -29.70
CA PRO A 920 17.76 -42.37 -30.96
C PRO A 920 18.93 -43.38 -31.06
N ALA A 921 19.20 -43.87 -32.28
CA ALA A 921 20.14 -44.94 -32.61
C ALA A 921 21.63 -44.68 -32.26
N SER A 922 21.97 -43.55 -31.65
CA SER A 922 23.35 -43.16 -31.31
C SER A 922 23.84 -43.61 -29.92
N ALA A 923 23.07 -44.43 -29.18
CA ALA A 923 23.44 -44.90 -27.85
C ALA A 923 23.92 -46.37 -27.78
N HIS A 924 24.07 -47.07 -28.91
CA HIS A 924 24.43 -48.50 -28.94
C HIS A 924 25.93 -48.83 -28.97
N ASP A 925 26.83 -47.83 -28.93
CA ASP A 925 28.29 -48.05 -28.89
C ASP A 925 28.93 -47.41 -27.65
N ALA A 926 28.78 -48.04 -26.49
CA ALA A 926 29.76 -47.95 -25.39
C ALA A 926 29.73 -49.25 -24.57
N PRO A 927 30.88 -49.90 -24.33
CA PRO A 927 30.91 -51.24 -23.77
C PRO A 927 30.61 -51.24 -22.27
N HIS A 928 29.77 -52.17 -21.83
CA HIS A 928 29.66 -52.59 -20.43
C HIS A 928 31.02 -53.09 -19.92
N PRO A 929 31.40 -52.77 -18.68
CA PRO A 929 32.21 -53.69 -17.88
C PRO A 929 31.42 -54.19 -16.68
N ALA A 930 31.43 -55.51 -16.54
CA ALA A 930 30.98 -56.24 -15.37
C ALA A 930 32.09 -56.35 -14.31
N ALA A 931 31.65 -56.51 -13.06
CA ALA A 931 32.34 -57.07 -11.89
C ALA A 931 33.61 -56.37 -11.35
N LEU A 932 33.60 -56.10 -10.04
CA LEU A 932 34.62 -56.58 -9.08
C LEU A 932 34.18 -56.31 -7.63
N ALA A 933 34.48 -57.29 -6.78
CA ALA A 933 34.21 -57.36 -5.35
C ALA A 933 35.30 -56.67 -4.51
N ASP A 934 34.95 -56.41 -3.24
CA ASP A 934 35.79 -56.22 -2.04
C ASP A 934 37.11 -55.43 -2.12
N ALA A 935 37.12 -54.24 -1.46
CA ALA A 935 38.08 -53.82 -0.41
C ALA A 935 38.27 -52.29 -0.38
N ASP A 936 37.70 -51.60 0.63
CA ASP A 936 38.37 -50.51 1.39
C ASP A 936 37.47 -49.97 2.52
N VAL A 937 37.52 -50.62 3.68
CA VAL A 937 36.73 -50.30 4.88
C VAL A 937 37.12 -48.97 5.59
N PRO A 938 38.33 -48.39 5.48
CA PRO A 938 38.62 -47.10 6.13
C PRO A 938 37.97 -45.89 5.45
N ALA A 939 37.68 -45.98 4.14
CA ALA A 939 37.16 -44.86 3.34
C ALA A 939 35.63 -44.65 3.49
N SER A 940 34.88 -45.65 3.98
CA SER A 940 33.42 -45.53 4.12
C SER A 940 32.98 -44.78 5.38
N ARG A 941 33.68 -44.94 6.52
CA ARG A 941 33.28 -44.32 7.80
C ARG A 941 33.40 -42.79 7.79
N ALA A 942 34.47 -42.27 7.18
CA ALA A 942 34.66 -40.82 7.06
C ALA A 942 33.60 -40.18 6.16
N ARG A 943 33.14 -40.89 5.11
CA ARG A 943 32.02 -40.44 4.27
C ARG A 943 30.71 -40.46 5.03
N VAL A 944 30.42 -41.51 5.79
CA VAL A 944 29.23 -41.61 6.63
C VAL A 944 29.21 -40.47 7.67
N GLN A 945 30.32 -40.22 8.37
CA GLN A 945 30.42 -39.13 9.34
C GLN A 945 30.27 -37.75 8.69
N ALA A 946 30.86 -37.54 7.51
CA ALA A 946 30.69 -36.28 6.78
C ALA A 946 29.25 -36.07 6.31
N ALA A 947 28.59 -37.13 5.84
CA ALA A 947 27.19 -37.11 5.44
C ALA A 947 26.27 -36.80 6.63
N LEU A 948 26.43 -37.50 7.75
CA LEU A 948 25.65 -37.22 8.98
C LEU A 948 25.94 -35.82 9.54
N ALA A 949 27.19 -35.35 9.49
CA ALA A 949 27.56 -34.01 9.95
C ALA A 949 26.95 -32.91 9.07
N ALA A 950 26.74 -33.16 7.77
CA ALA A 950 26.07 -32.23 6.86
C ALA A 950 24.58 -32.06 7.17
N LEU A 951 23.96 -33.00 7.89
CA LEU A 951 22.55 -32.94 8.29
C LEU A 951 22.34 -32.19 9.61
N LEU A 952 23.34 -32.15 10.50
CA LEU A 952 23.23 -31.52 11.82
C LEU A 952 22.81 -30.02 11.77
N PRO A 953 23.35 -29.16 10.88
CA PRO A 953 22.95 -27.75 10.83
C PRO A 953 21.49 -27.58 10.43
N LEU A 954 21.00 -28.41 9.50
CA LEU A 954 19.62 -28.38 9.02
C LEU A 954 18.66 -28.89 10.10
N LEU A 955 19.03 -29.99 10.76
CA LEU A 955 18.29 -30.55 11.89
C LEU A 955 18.21 -29.60 13.10
N ALA A 956 19.27 -28.85 13.38
CA ALA A 956 19.30 -27.89 14.49
C ALA A 956 18.39 -26.66 14.28
N HIS A 957 18.05 -26.35 13.03
CA HIS A 957 17.17 -25.23 12.68
C HIS A 957 15.78 -25.69 12.22
N GLU A 958 15.46 -26.98 12.40
CA GLU A 958 14.20 -27.60 11.99
C GLU A 958 13.89 -27.35 10.50
N ASP A 959 14.93 -27.34 9.66
CA ASP A 959 14.83 -27.02 8.23
C ASP A 959 14.39 -28.25 7.43
N PHE A 960 13.30 -28.11 6.68
CA PHE A 960 12.75 -29.18 5.84
C PHE A 960 13.69 -29.61 4.71
N GLU A 961 14.67 -28.78 4.33
CA GLU A 961 15.74 -29.14 3.38
C GLU A 961 16.54 -30.37 3.85
N VAL A 962 16.51 -30.71 5.15
CA VAL A 962 17.14 -31.92 5.69
C VAL A 962 16.63 -33.20 5.01
N LEU A 963 15.36 -33.26 4.58
CA LEU A 963 14.79 -34.47 3.97
C LEU A 963 15.34 -34.70 2.56
N GLU A 964 15.44 -33.65 1.75
CA GLU A 964 16.08 -33.71 0.43
C GLU A 964 17.57 -33.99 0.58
N ARG A 965 18.23 -33.31 1.52
CA ARG A 965 19.66 -33.52 1.77
C ARG A 965 19.98 -34.92 2.29
N PHE A 966 19.11 -35.50 3.10
CA PHE A 966 19.24 -36.89 3.56
C PHE A 966 19.08 -37.88 2.40
N ALA A 967 18.12 -37.65 1.49
CA ALA A 967 17.92 -38.48 0.30
C ALA A 967 19.11 -38.42 -0.68
N GLU A 968 19.70 -37.23 -0.86
CA GLU A 968 20.91 -37.06 -1.67
C GLU A 968 22.13 -37.77 -1.08
N LEU A 969 22.26 -37.78 0.25
CA LEU A 969 23.39 -38.36 0.97
C LEU A 969 23.20 -39.85 1.30
N GLN A 970 22.06 -40.44 0.96
CA GLN A 970 21.77 -41.87 1.19
C GLN A 970 22.82 -42.82 0.58
N PRO A 971 23.39 -42.57 -0.62
CA PRO A 971 24.50 -43.38 -1.15
C PRO A 971 25.77 -43.33 -0.30
N ASP A 972 26.01 -42.22 0.38
CA ASP A 972 27.18 -42.02 1.24
C ASP A 972 26.97 -42.57 2.67
N LEU A 973 25.71 -42.87 3.04
CA LEU A 973 25.31 -43.50 4.30
C LEU A 973 25.31 -45.04 4.27
N GLN A 974 25.67 -45.66 3.14
CA GLN A 974 25.70 -47.12 2.95
C GLN A 974 26.61 -47.89 3.93
N GLY A 975 27.45 -47.20 4.70
CA GLY A 975 28.28 -47.79 5.76
C GLY A 975 27.60 -47.96 7.13
N LEU A 976 26.35 -47.50 7.30
CA LEU A 976 25.55 -47.74 8.51
C LEU A 976 24.79 -49.06 8.41
N THR A 977 24.61 -49.75 9.53
CA THR A 977 23.74 -50.93 9.54
C THR A 977 22.26 -50.51 9.43
N PRO A 978 21.37 -51.35 8.87
CA PRO A 978 19.93 -51.04 8.82
C PRO A 978 19.34 -50.69 10.19
N SER A 979 19.82 -51.34 11.26
CA SER A 979 19.43 -51.03 12.64
C SER A 979 19.86 -49.65 13.15
N GLU A 980 20.82 -49.00 12.49
CA GLU A 980 21.29 -47.65 12.80
C GLU A 980 20.62 -46.59 11.91
N LEU A 981 20.28 -46.95 10.67
CA LEU A 981 19.68 -46.04 9.69
C LEU A 981 18.15 -45.93 9.85
N GLU A 982 17.44 -47.05 10.12
CA GLU A 982 15.98 -47.06 10.26
C GLU A 982 15.45 -46.11 11.35
N PRO A 983 16.04 -46.01 12.55
CA PRO A 983 15.56 -45.05 13.56
C PRO A 983 15.72 -43.61 13.11
N LEU A 984 16.82 -43.28 12.41
CA LEU A 984 17.07 -41.95 11.89
C LEU A 984 16.11 -41.59 10.74
N GLU A 985 15.88 -42.52 9.81
CA GLU A 985 14.91 -42.37 8.73
C GLU A 985 13.49 -42.20 9.27
N THR A 986 13.11 -42.98 10.28
CA THR A 986 11.79 -42.90 10.92
C THR A 986 11.59 -41.55 11.60
N ALA A 987 12.58 -41.08 12.37
CA ALA A 987 12.51 -39.78 13.03
C ALA A 987 12.43 -38.63 12.00
N LEU A 988 13.17 -38.72 10.89
CA LEU A 988 13.10 -37.75 9.80
C LEU A 988 11.73 -37.76 9.10
N GLN A 989 11.18 -38.93 8.79
CA GLN A 989 9.87 -39.07 8.14
C GLN A 989 8.71 -38.60 9.02
N ASN A 990 8.82 -38.80 10.34
CA ASN A 990 7.85 -38.31 11.32
C ASN A 990 8.05 -36.83 11.70
N LEU A 991 9.04 -36.15 11.11
CA LEU A 991 9.42 -34.75 11.39
C LEU A 991 9.84 -34.52 12.86
N GLU A 992 10.39 -35.54 13.51
CA GLU A 992 10.90 -35.50 14.89
C GLU A 992 12.34 -34.97 14.90
N TRP A 993 12.52 -33.70 14.52
CA TRP A 993 13.83 -33.08 14.24
C TRP A 993 14.84 -33.19 15.39
N GLN A 994 14.38 -33.00 16.62
CA GLN A 994 15.24 -33.07 17.79
C GLN A 994 15.72 -34.51 18.05
N GLU A 995 14.90 -35.51 17.77
CA GLU A 995 15.25 -36.92 17.90
C GLU A 995 16.21 -37.34 16.78
N ALA A 996 15.93 -36.93 15.54
CA ALA A 996 16.83 -37.11 14.40
C ALA A 996 18.19 -36.43 14.62
N TYR A 997 18.22 -35.24 15.22
CA TYR A 997 19.45 -34.53 15.57
C TYR A 997 20.29 -35.32 16.59
N VAL A 998 19.66 -35.83 17.66
CA VAL A 998 20.34 -36.63 18.69
C VAL A 998 20.85 -37.96 18.12
N LEU A 999 20.07 -38.61 17.27
CA LEU A 999 20.48 -39.85 16.58
C LEU A 999 21.67 -39.61 15.65
N CYS A 1000 21.65 -38.54 14.85
CA CYS A 1000 22.79 -38.14 14.02
C CYS A 1000 24.06 -37.89 14.86
N GLN A 1001 23.95 -37.18 15.98
CA GLN A 1001 25.10 -36.94 16.88
C GLN A 1001 25.62 -38.23 17.53
N ALA A 1002 24.73 -39.13 17.93
CA ALA A 1002 25.10 -40.42 18.50
C ALA A 1002 25.84 -41.31 17.49
N LEU A 1003 25.40 -41.31 16.24
CA LEU A 1003 26.04 -42.06 15.15
C LEU A 1003 27.39 -41.48 14.74
N ILE A 1004 27.56 -40.15 14.79
CA ILE A 1004 28.85 -39.49 14.53
C ILE A 1004 29.88 -39.79 15.64
N SER A 1005 29.43 -39.85 16.90
CA SER A 1005 30.31 -39.94 18.09
C SER A 1005 30.75 -41.36 18.48
N ARG A 1006 30.23 -42.41 17.83
CA ARG A 1006 30.65 -43.81 18.05
C ARG A 1006 32.03 -44.10 17.45
N ASN A 1007 33.06 -44.14 18.30
CA ASN A 1007 34.36 -44.72 18.01
C ASN A 1007 34.37 -46.18 18.51
N ASP A 1008 34.28 -47.13 17.59
CA ASP A 1008 34.87 -48.48 17.67
C ASP A 1008 34.78 -49.17 16.31
#